data_AF-I1CD10-F1
#
_entry.id   AF-I1CD10-F1
#
_cell.length_a   1.000
_cell.length_b   1.000
_cell.length_c   1.000
_cell.angle_alpha   90.00
_cell.angle_beta   90.00
_cell.angle_gamma   90.00
#
_symmetry.space_group_name_H-M   'P 1'
#
loop_
_entity.id
_entity.type
_entity.pdbx_description
1 polymer ?
#
loop_
_entity_poly.entity_id
_entity_poly.type
_entity_poly.pdbx_seq_one_letter_code
_entity_poly.pdbx_strand_id
1 'polypeptide(L)'
;MGELDSWMDENYLRQLWWNLGHEVSCRISVDKYGANYAFIDFLTREAASKSLITFNGTQIPNTNKVFKLNWSNRDSNGMPLLQRPTLMSNFLGDYCIFVGDLRADVDDNILLTTFQSRYKSAASAKVMVDPATGFSKGFGFVKFFDEIEQKRSLEEMQGAYVGSSRIRVSVARPKAKIETGPVVSGPEEITTVFVGGLNNTITEEELRAYFGTFGNIVAVKIIPLKNIAFIQYEKKSSAEQAISELNGSHLGGAKLRLSFGRTQLNVNPSAHYVPSSYQPPIITPPGISQPAIELVDPNYTISCNPIMFFVSITVINNIIPNNSGDIYDGTVIIELRQVPSYLERDKFIGNHYIEDKIVWVNFKIDSSEFVPRPFYTITKIQAKALSLGSFKSPNEFIEFWKVTSNVKFHIRYASRAVDIFFNHLDLEYRLTYRFKETEGDMIVERQDSSVFFTIQLRHPARISMFDNGKFSMTERGLEATGWERVTAVPLSTDLSPEPERTAPLTPDSKPGYLNLTQWTVLRLHFTPTSLLEFENNLANAAAYNLVPQNSNQLQSILRVISPNTLHAPTCYLDRVTLGLDFDTLYSLESAISYNFLNVYNLDRTFYQALKALECSAVREYLEMVVIRKTRLWDPLADLSDQQKRLGAIHKVPSRCFLVNKVIITPTSVFIEPRSLEVGNRVLRHFQDHIDRFLRVQFLDDGFNRVCAVRKPGDRMNEALYVRIRKLFDQGLQIGDRYYEFLAYSSSQLREHGCWFFASGKDLTAEMIRRWMGDFSREKVVSKYAARMGQCFSSSVAICSFHADEVETIPDMKHNGYIFSDGVGKMSLALAKKTRNQMNLGVDPSALQVRLGGSKGVLAVDPNLPKGVHVQLRPSQIKFDTDHLELEVVKIATYRNGYLNRQIIILMSALGVRDAYVLELVNTMLQNTEKILTDPLEALYALSPRSDDFGTSNMLVNAIQAGFLKSGDPYIQNILVLFRCSLLKELKKKAKVLVPKSACLIGVVDETGLLESNEVFVQVWDNSATGNINQVITDRVSIFRNPSLHPGDLRVLQAVDIPELHHLKNVVVFSSKGERDVPSMCSGGDLDGDEYTYEWAFIT
;
A
#
# COMPACT_ATOMS: atom_id res chain seq x y z
N MET A 1 -29.69 -17.52 3.98
CA MET A 1 -30.19 -18.19 2.76
C MET A 1 -30.61 -17.12 1.76
N GLY A 2 -30.01 -17.04 0.58
CA GLY A 2 -30.26 -15.96 -0.40
C GLY A 2 -30.93 -16.43 -1.70
N GLU A 3 -31.31 -15.47 -2.54
CA GLU A 3 -31.91 -15.68 -3.88
C GLU A 3 -33.25 -16.44 -3.87
N LEU A 4 -34.03 -16.18 -2.81
CA LEU A 4 -35.38 -16.69 -2.64
C LEU A 4 -36.34 -16.04 -3.65
N ASP A 5 -37.30 -16.81 -4.16
CA ASP A 5 -38.39 -16.26 -4.97
C ASP A 5 -39.42 -15.55 -4.08
N SER A 6 -40.18 -14.62 -4.65
CA SER A 6 -41.15 -13.79 -3.92
C SER A 6 -42.31 -14.54 -3.25
N TRP A 7 -42.52 -15.81 -3.60
CA TRP A 7 -43.52 -16.69 -2.99
C TRP A 7 -42.96 -17.53 -1.82
N MET A 8 -41.63 -17.60 -1.65
CA MET A 8 -40.98 -18.42 -0.61
C MET A 8 -41.04 -17.71 0.75
N ASP A 9 -42.20 -17.75 1.40
CA ASP A 9 -42.42 -17.11 2.70
C ASP A 9 -41.75 -17.84 3.87
N GLU A 10 -41.82 -17.26 5.08
CA GLU A 10 -41.22 -17.85 6.26
C GLU A 10 -41.85 -19.17 6.70
N ASN A 11 -43.11 -19.43 6.35
CA ASN A 11 -43.78 -20.69 6.68
C ASN A 11 -43.27 -21.81 5.78
N TYR A 12 -43.11 -21.53 4.48
CA TYR A 12 -42.43 -22.42 3.54
C TYR A 12 -41.01 -22.73 4.01
N LEU A 13 -40.22 -21.73 4.43
CA LEU A 13 -38.86 -21.95 4.92
C LEU A 13 -38.82 -22.77 6.23
N ARG A 14 -39.74 -22.55 7.18
CA ARG A 14 -39.85 -23.38 8.39
C ARG A 14 -40.17 -24.84 8.03
N GLN A 15 -41.13 -25.09 7.14
CA GLN A 15 -41.46 -26.45 6.68
C GLN A 15 -40.33 -27.10 5.88
N LEU A 16 -39.62 -26.34 5.05
CA LEU A 16 -38.46 -26.82 4.28
C LEU A 16 -37.36 -27.35 5.19
N TRP A 17 -36.95 -26.57 6.20
CA TRP A 17 -35.91 -26.99 7.14
C TRP A 17 -36.38 -28.10 8.08
N TRP A 18 -37.65 -28.08 8.51
CA TRP A 18 -38.26 -29.16 9.29
C TRP A 18 -38.21 -30.51 8.55
N ASN A 19 -38.58 -30.53 7.27
CA ASN A 19 -38.51 -31.72 6.41
C ASN A 19 -37.07 -32.20 6.16
N LEU A 20 -36.07 -31.34 6.37
CA LEU A 20 -34.64 -31.69 6.35
C LEU A 20 -34.09 -32.09 7.74
N GLY A 21 -34.95 -32.25 8.74
CA GLY A 21 -34.58 -32.69 10.09
C GLY A 21 -34.04 -31.57 10.99
N HIS A 22 -34.30 -30.30 10.66
CA HIS A 22 -33.82 -29.15 11.41
C HIS A 22 -34.96 -28.22 11.84
N GLU A 23 -35.21 -28.15 13.15
CA GLU A 23 -36.03 -27.09 13.73
C GLU A 23 -35.25 -25.76 13.69
N VAL A 24 -35.83 -24.75 13.04
CA VAL A 24 -35.22 -23.43 12.83
C VAL A 24 -36.25 -22.33 13.00
N SER A 25 -35.80 -21.16 13.46
CA SER A 25 -36.54 -19.92 13.24
C SER A 25 -36.00 -19.23 11.98
N CYS A 26 -36.83 -18.49 11.26
CA CYS A 26 -36.39 -17.74 10.10
C CYS A 26 -37.08 -16.39 10.00
N ARG A 27 -36.39 -15.42 9.39
CA ARG A 27 -36.91 -14.10 9.06
C ARG A 27 -36.51 -13.71 7.65
N ILE A 28 -37.47 -13.26 6.85
CA ILE A 28 -37.19 -12.76 5.48
C ILE A 28 -36.78 -11.28 5.52
N SER A 29 -35.91 -10.90 4.60
CA SER A 29 -35.45 -9.53 4.39
C SER A 29 -35.23 -9.28 2.90
N VAL A 30 -35.48 -8.05 2.48
CA VAL A 30 -35.22 -7.60 1.11
C VAL A 30 -33.96 -6.75 1.12
N ASP A 31 -33.04 -7.00 0.19
CA ASP A 31 -31.84 -6.18 0.08
C ASP A 31 -32.10 -4.84 -0.63
N LYS A 32 -31.07 -4.01 -0.72
CA LYS A 32 -31.12 -2.65 -1.28
C LYS A 32 -31.41 -2.63 -2.79
N TYR A 33 -31.40 -3.78 -3.44
CA TYR A 33 -31.59 -3.98 -4.87
C TYR A 33 -32.87 -4.78 -5.18
N GLY A 34 -33.69 -5.06 -4.16
CA GLY A 34 -34.96 -5.78 -4.29
C GLY A 34 -34.87 -7.30 -4.24
N ALA A 35 -33.71 -7.88 -3.89
CA ALA A 35 -33.53 -9.32 -3.82
C ALA A 35 -33.92 -9.89 -2.44
N ASN A 36 -34.74 -10.95 -2.43
CA ASN A 36 -35.19 -11.60 -1.21
C ASN A 36 -34.15 -12.59 -0.65
N TYR A 37 -33.92 -12.52 0.65
CA TYR A 37 -33.10 -13.46 1.39
C TYR A 37 -33.66 -13.67 2.80
N ALA A 38 -33.36 -14.81 3.42
CA ALA A 38 -33.76 -15.11 4.79
C ALA A 38 -32.56 -15.37 5.70
N PHE A 39 -32.67 -14.91 6.94
CA PHE A 39 -31.87 -15.41 8.06
C PHE A 39 -32.53 -16.70 8.57
N ILE A 40 -31.72 -17.74 8.81
CA ILE A 40 -32.15 -19.03 9.35
C ILE A 40 -31.33 -19.26 10.62
N ASP A 41 -31.99 -19.25 11.77
CA ASP A 41 -31.37 -19.47 13.07
C ASP A 41 -31.64 -20.92 13.51
N PHE A 42 -30.55 -21.70 13.62
CA PHE A 42 -30.57 -23.09 14.08
C PHE A 42 -30.36 -23.14 15.59
N LEU A 43 -30.90 -24.19 16.22
CA LEU A 43 -30.80 -24.40 17.67
C LEU A 43 -29.35 -24.55 18.19
N THR A 44 -28.42 -25.05 17.34
CA THR A 44 -27.00 -25.19 17.68
C THR A 44 -26.08 -24.76 16.54
N ARG A 45 -24.86 -24.35 16.90
CA ARG A 45 -23.82 -23.92 15.93
C ARG A 45 -23.35 -25.08 15.06
N GLU A 46 -23.31 -26.28 15.61
CA GLU A 46 -22.92 -27.52 14.96
C GLU A 46 -23.95 -27.90 13.88
N ALA A 47 -25.25 -27.75 14.17
CA ALA A 47 -26.32 -27.93 13.20
C ALA A 47 -26.25 -26.91 12.05
N ALA A 48 -26.01 -25.63 12.36
CA ALA A 48 -25.81 -24.60 11.34
C ALA A 48 -24.57 -24.87 10.46
N SER A 49 -23.46 -25.31 11.06
CA SER A 49 -22.22 -25.63 10.34
C SER A 49 -22.40 -26.86 9.44
N LYS A 50 -23.04 -27.92 9.95
CA LYS A 50 -23.36 -29.12 9.18
C LYS A 50 -24.31 -28.78 8.02
N SER A 51 -25.37 -28.02 8.27
CA SER A 51 -26.32 -27.58 7.23
C SER A 51 -25.66 -26.71 6.15
N LEU A 52 -24.74 -25.81 6.54
CA LEU A 52 -23.97 -25.00 5.60
C LEU A 52 -23.04 -25.85 4.72
N ILE A 53 -22.44 -26.93 5.24
CA ILE A 53 -21.56 -27.81 4.47
C ILE A 53 -22.38 -28.80 3.61
N THR A 54 -23.48 -29.33 4.14
CA THR A 54 -24.27 -30.39 3.48
C THR A 54 -25.23 -29.87 2.42
N PHE A 55 -25.84 -28.69 2.60
CA PHE A 55 -26.88 -28.20 1.69
C PHE A 55 -26.43 -27.04 0.80
N ASN A 56 -25.38 -26.28 1.13
CA ASN A 56 -25.00 -25.12 0.31
C ASN A 56 -24.59 -25.53 -1.12
N GLY A 57 -25.32 -25.02 -2.12
CA GLY A 57 -25.16 -25.37 -3.53
C GLY A 57 -26.00 -26.56 -4.01
N THR A 58 -26.73 -27.27 -3.14
CA THR A 58 -27.67 -28.34 -3.56
C THR A 58 -29.04 -27.75 -3.91
N GLN A 59 -29.83 -28.48 -4.70
CA GLN A 59 -31.16 -28.03 -5.14
C GLN A 59 -32.17 -28.02 -3.97
N ILE A 60 -32.95 -26.96 -3.85
CA ILE A 60 -34.05 -26.85 -2.88
C ILE A 60 -35.22 -27.72 -3.38
N PRO A 61 -35.68 -28.72 -2.60
CA PRO A 61 -36.77 -29.62 -2.98
C PRO A 61 -37.99 -28.90 -3.58
N ASN A 62 -38.49 -29.44 -4.69
CA ASN A 62 -39.63 -28.93 -5.46
C ASN A 62 -39.45 -27.51 -6.06
N THR A 63 -38.20 -27.07 -6.27
CA THR A 63 -37.90 -25.78 -6.91
C THR A 63 -36.73 -25.92 -7.90
N ASN A 64 -36.58 -24.94 -8.81
CA ASN A 64 -35.41 -24.83 -9.69
C ASN A 64 -34.28 -23.97 -9.08
N LYS A 65 -34.31 -23.72 -7.75
CA LYS A 65 -33.32 -22.92 -7.02
C LYS A 65 -32.37 -23.82 -6.23
N VAL A 66 -31.19 -23.31 -5.91
CA VAL A 66 -30.21 -23.97 -5.02
C VAL A 66 -30.11 -23.25 -3.67
N PHE A 67 -29.81 -24.00 -2.62
CA PHE A 67 -29.55 -23.49 -1.29
C PHE A 67 -28.32 -22.56 -1.30
N LYS A 68 -28.53 -21.25 -1.26
CA LYS A 68 -27.45 -20.25 -1.15
C LYS A 68 -27.24 -19.86 0.31
N LEU A 69 -26.40 -20.60 1.01
CA LEU A 69 -26.16 -20.48 2.45
C LEU A 69 -24.82 -19.80 2.73
N ASN A 70 -24.80 -18.99 3.78
CA ASN A 70 -23.62 -18.30 4.29
C ASN A 70 -23.83 -18.05 5.79
N TRP A 71 -22.75 -17.98 6.56
CA TRP A 71 -22.81 -17.50 7.95
C TRP A 71 -23.33 -16.06 7.97
N SER A 72 -24.33 -15.80 8.81
CA SER A 72 -24.79 -14.44 9.08
C SER A 72 -23.67 -13.64 9.75
N ASN A 73 -23.55 -12.36 9.38
CA ASN A 73 -22.72 -11.41 10.13
C ASN A 73 -23.53 -10.73 11.26
N ARG A 74 -24.76 -11.20 11.54
CA ARG A 74 -25.70 -10.67 12.53
C ARG A 74 -26.35 -11.80 13.33
N ASP A 75 -26.73 -11.52 14.57
CA ASP A 75 -27.52 -12.42 15.42
C ASP A 75 -29.02 -12.39 15.08
N SER A 76 -29.80 -13.19 15.81
CA SER A 76 -31.27 -13.28 15.69
C SER A 76 -32.02 -12.00 16.10
N ASN A 77 -31.32 -11.00 16.65
CA ASN A 77 -31.85 -9.66 16.95
C ASN A 77 -31.37 -8.61 15.94
N GLY A 78 -30.63 -9.01 14.91
CA GLY A 78 -30.13 -8.13 13.85
C GLY A 78 -28.86 -7.35 14.21
N MET A 79 -28.24 -7.61 15.37
CA MET A 79 -27.01 -6.97 15.84
C MET A 79 -25.78 -7.63 15.21
N PRO A 80 -24.72 -6.90 14.82
CA PRO A 80 -23.53 -7.50 14.23
C PRO A 80 -22.80 -8.44 15.19
N LEU A 81 -22.51 -9.67 14.77
CA LEU A 81 -21.74 -10.62 15.57
C LEU A 81 -20.29 -10.11 15.71
N LEU A 82 -19.88 -9.79 16.95
CA LEU A 82 -18.64 -9.05 17.22
C LEU A 82 -17.35 -9.83 16.91
N GLN A 83 -17.40 -11.16 16.73
CA GLN A 83 -16.19 -11.98 16.63
C GLN A 83 -15.79 -12.32 15.17
N ARG A 84 -15.07 -11.39 14.52
CA ARG A 84 -14.12 -11.73 13.44
C ARG A 84 -12.69 -11.49 13.91
N PRO A 85 -11.90 -12.54 14.19
CA PRO A 85 -10.48 -12.38 14.51
C PRO A 85 -9.72 -11.75 13.33
N THR A 86 -8.63 -11.06 13.64
CA THR A 86 -7.75 -10.52 12.59
C THR A 86 -7.05 -11.65 11.84
N LEU A 87 -6.71 -11.43 10.56
CA LEU A 87 -5.99 -12.38 9.69
C LEU A 87 -4.57 -12.79 10.17
N MET A 88 -4.13 -12.32 11.35
CA MET A 88 -2.85 -12.69 11.96
C MET A 88 -3.06 -13.36 13.33
N SER A 89 -4.12 -13.03 14.08
CA SER A 89 -4.48 -13.72 15.34
C SER A 89 -5.03 -15.13 15.11
N ASN A 90 -5.59 -15.45 13.93
CA ASN A 90 -6.03 -16.82 13.62
C ASN A 90 -4.89 -17.85 13.59
N PHE A 91 -3.66 -17.44 13.26
CA PHE A 91 -2.51 -18.34 13.10
C PHE A 91 -1.70 -18.54 14.40
N LEU A 92 -2.00 -17.82 15.47
CA LEU A 92 -1.32 -17.88 16.77
C LEU A 92 -2.19 -18.62 17.81
N GLY A 93 -2.54 -19.87 17.52
CA GLY A 93 -3.21 -20.78 18.44
C GLY A 93 -2.77 -22.22 18.15
N ASP A 94 -2.98 -23.12 19.12
CA ASP A 94 -1.85 -23.83 19.75
C ASP A 94 -1.15 -24.91 18.92
N TYR A 95 -1.73 -25.33 17.80
CA TYR A 95 -1.19 -26.38 16.92
C TYR A 95 -0.82 -25.81 15.55
N CYS A 96 0.30 -25.09 15.47
CA CYS A 96 0.82 -24.50 14.23
C CYS A 96 2.24 -24.97 13.92
N ILE A 97 2.57 -25.06 12.63
CA ILE A 97 3.92 -25.35 12.12
C ILE A 97 4.39 -24.22 11.19
N PHE A 98 5.69 -23.97 11.21
CA PHE A 98 6.38 -23.18 10.20
C PHE A 98 6.76 -24.08 9.02
N VAL A 99 6.58 -23.58 7.79
CA VAL A 99 6.96 -24.25 6.54
C VAL A 99 7.88 -23.34 5.73
N GLY A 100 9.18 -23.61 5.74
CA GLY A 100 10.20 -22.87 5.00
C GLY A 100 10.53 -23.47 3.63
N ASP A 101 11.41 -22.78 2.92
CA ASP A 101 12.01 -23.20 1.64
C ASP A 101 10.98 -23.35 0.49
N LEU A 102 9.89 -22.57 0.58
CA LEU A 102 8.89 -22.42 -0.46
C LEU A 102 9.43 -21.56 -1.61
N ARG A 103 9.17 -21.91 -2.87
CA ARG A 103 9.44 -21.02 -4.02
C ARG A 103 8.31 -20.00 -4.21
N ALA A 104 8.56 -19.01 -5.06
CA ALA A 104 7.68 -17.86 -5.28
C ALA A 104 6.34 -18.19 -6.00
N ASP A 105 6.21 -19.40 -6.53
CA ASP A 105 5.01 -19.99 -7.14
C ASP A 105 4.04 -20.63 -6.13
N VAL A 106 4.45 -20.83 -4.86
CA VAL A 106 3.59 -21.41 -3.82
C VAL A 106 2.79 -20.31 -3.11
N ASP A 107 1.46 -20.43 -3.12
CA ASP A 107 0.53 -19.54 -2.40
C ASP A 107 -0.16 -20.22 -1.20
N ASP A 108 -1.00 -19.47 -0.50
CA ASP A 108 -1.76 -19.93 0.68
C ASP A 108 -2.58 -21.20 0.40
N ASN A 109 -3.14 -21.32 -0.80
CA ASN A 109 -4.08 -22.37 -1.15
C ASN A 109 -3.32 -23.65 -1.52
N ILE A 110 -2.27 -23.54 -2.33
CA ILE A 110 -1.37 -24.66 -2.65
C ILE A 110 -0.78 -25.24 -1.35
N LEU A 111 -0.33 -24.37 -0.44
CA LEU A 111 0.18 -24.80 0.86
C LEU A 111 -0.90 -25.48 1.72
N LEU A 112 -2.12 -24.92 1.80
CA LEU A 112 -3.21 -25.50 2.58
C LEU A 112 -3.66 -26.86 2.05
N THR A 113 -3.95 -26.95 0.75
CA THR A 113 -4.42 -28.20 0.13
C THR A 113 -3.36 -29.30 0.24
N THR A 114 -2.07 -28.97 0.15
CA THR A 114 -1.01 -29.99 0.32
C THR A 114 -1.01 -30.58 1.72
N PHE A 115 -1.21 -29.78 2.77
CA PHE A 115 -1.30 -30.32 4.14
C PHE A 115 -2.66 -30.98 4.42
N GLN A 116 -3.77 -30.46 3.89
CA GLN A 116 -5.10 -31.07 3.99
C GLN A 116 -5.21 -32.44 3.30
N SER A 117 -4.42 -32.68 2.25
CA SER A 117 -4.39 -34.00 1.59
C SER A 117 -3.83 -35.12 2.49
N ARG A 118 -3.14 -34.77 3.57
CA ARG A 118 -2.41 -35.72 4.44
C ARG A 118 -2.87 -35.66 5.91
N TYR A 119 -3.34 -34.50 6.37
CA TYR A 119 -3.83 -34.25 7.73
C TYR A 119 -5.19 -33.56 7.65
N LYS A 120 -6.26 -34.27 8.05
CA LYS A 120 -7.63 -33.72 7.95
C LYS A 120 -7.83 -32.53 8.90
N SER A 121 -7.00 -32.43 9.94
CA SER A 121 -7.03 -31.32 10.89
C SER A 121 -6.39 -30.03 10.38
N ALA A 122 -5.68 -30.03 9.23
CA ALA A 122 -5.10 -28.83 8.65
C ALA A 122 -6.21 -27.81 8.27
N ALA A 123 -6.43 -26.83 9.13
CA ALA A 123 -7.57 -25.92 9.08
C ALA A 123 -7.30 -24.67 8.22
N SER A 124 -6.04 -24.21 8.17
CA SER A 124 -5.65 -23.03 7.39
C SER A 124 -4.15 -22.97 7.15
N ALA A 125 -3.72 -22.36 6.04
CA ALA A 125 -2.32 -22.06 5.77
C ALA A 125 -2.14 -20.62 5.29
N LYS A 126 -0.92 -20.10 5.44
CA LYS A 126 -0.55 -18.75 5.03
C LYS A 126 0.90 -18.69 4.58
N VAL A 127 1.15 -18.41 3.31
CA VAL A 127 2.46 -18.01 2.79
C VAL A 127 2.72 -16.55 3.12
N MET A 128 3.93 -16.27 3.62
CA MET A 128 4.36 -14.94 4.03
C MET A 128 4.96 -14.20 2.84
N VAL A 129 4.32 -13.11 2.43
CA VAL A 129 4.77 -12.25 1.33
C VAL A 129 5.39 -10.95 1.84
N ASP A 130 6.23 -10.31 1.04
CA ASP A 130 6.71 -8.96 1.28
C ASP A 130 5.61 -7.93 1.00
N PRO A 131 5.17 -7.12 2.00
CA PRO A 131 4.14 -6.11 1.82
C PRO A 131 4.45 -5.02 0.77
N ALA A 132 5.72 -4.80 0.44
CA ALA A 132 6.14 -3.78 -0.53
C ALA A 132 6.13 -4.29 -1.99
N THR A 133 6.35 -5.59 -2.20
CA THR A 133 6.56 -6.18 -3.53
C THR A 133 5.53 -7.25 -3.91
N GLY A 134 4.85 -7.86 -2.93
CA GLY A 134 3.84 -8.91 -3.13
C GLY A 134 4.41 -10.32 -3.30
N PHE A 135 5.73 -10.48 -3.43
CA PHE A 135 6.37 -11.78 -3.62
C PHE A 135 6.50 -12.57 -2.31
N SER A 136 6.47 -13.90 -2.42
CA SER A 136 6.73 -14.81 -1.30
C SER A 136 8.12 -14.58 -0.70
N LYS A 137 8.20 -14.59 0.63
CA LYS A 137 9.47 -14.59 1.39
C LYS A 137 10.07 -15.99 1.53
N GLY A 138 9.49 -16.97 0.84
CA GLY A 138 9.93 -18.36 0.82
C GLY A 138 9.57 -19.18 2.06
N PHE A 139 8.57 -18.75 2.83
CA PHE A 139 8.03 -19.52 3.94
C PHE A 139 6.56 -19.19 4.22
N GLY A 140 5.89 -20.07 4.95
CA GLY A 140 4.53 -19.93 5.41
C GLY A 140 4.29 -20.65 6.73
N PHE A 141 3.03 -20.72 7.13
CA PHE A 141 2.56 -21.41 8.33
C PHE A 141 1.33 -22.25 7.99
N VAL A 142 1.18 -23.39 8.67
CA VAL A 142 -0.02 -24.25 8.60
C VAL A 142 -0.53 -24.46 10.01
N LYS A 143 -1.84 -24.32 10.21
CA LYS A 143 -2.50 -24.52 11.50
C LYS A 143 -3.43 -25.72 11.43
N PHE A 144 -3.38 -26.54 12.48
CA PHE A 144 -4.18 -27.73 12.66
C PHE A 144 -5.22 -27.50 13.77
N PHE A 145 -6.28 -28.30 13.79
CA PHE A 145 -7.21 -28.40 14.92
C PHE A 145 -6.93 -29.59 15.84
N ASP A 146 -5.94 -30.43 15.52
CA ASP A 146 -5.47 -31.57 16.32
C ASP A 146 -3.96 -31.45 16.56
N GLU A 147 -3.55 -31.66 17.81
CA GLU A 147 -2.14 -31.64 18.23
C GLU A 147 -1.37 -32.85 17.69
N ILE A 148 -2.02 -34.00 17.54
CA ILE A 148 -1.37 -35.26 17.18
C ILE A 148 -0.98 -35.24 15.70
N GLU A 149 -1.89 -34.86 14.81
CA GLU A 149 -1.57 -34.60 13.40
C GLU A 149 -0.56 -33.45 13.23
N GLN A 150 -0.63 -32.41 14.06
CA GLN A 150 0.38 -31.34 14.03
C GLN A 150 1.79 -31.87 14.34
N LYS A 151 1.96 -32.66 15.41
CA LYS A 151 3.25 -33.23 15.79
C LYS A 151 3.78 -34.17 14.71
N ARG A 152 2.94 -35.06 14.16
CA ARG A 152 3.31 -35.94 13.04
C ARG A 152 3.74 -35.17 11.80
N SER A 153 3.04 -34.08 11.46
CA SER A 153 3.38 -33.27 10.28
C SER A 153 4.78 -32.64 10.33
N LEU A 154 5.38 -32.49 11.52
CA LEU A 154 6.74 -31.94 11.68
C LEU A 154 7.84 -32.93 11.26
N GLU A 155 7.56 -34.21 11.34
CA GLU A 155 8.48 -35.29 10.97
C GLU A 155 8.20 -35.75 9.54
N GLU A 156 6.93 -36.07 9.25
CA GLU A 156 6.49 -36.66 7.98
C GLU A 156 6.55 -35.71 6.77
N MET A 157 6.42 -34.39 6.98
CA MET A 157 6.48 -33.40 5.87
C MET A 157 7.87 -32.79 5.68
N GLN A 158 8.88 -33.25 6.41
CA GLN A 158 10.24 -32.70 6.31
C GLN A 158 10.87 -33.08 4.97
N GLY A 159 11.19 -32.07 4.15
CA GLY A 159 11.67 -32.28 2.78
C GLY A 159 10.59 -32.61 1.74
N ALA A 160 9.31 -32.65 2.12
CA ALA A 160 8.20 -32.95 1.21
C ALA A 160 8.05 -31.89 0.11
N TYR A 161 7.53 -32.28 -1.05
CA TYR A 161 7.33 -31.34 -2.16
C TYR A 161 6.02 -30.55 -2.01
N VAL A 162 6.10 -29.22 -2.04
CA VAL A 162 4.97 -28.31 -2.25
C VAL A 162 5.24 -27.53 -3.54
N GLY A 163 4.42 -27.79 -4.57
CA GLY A 163 4.71 -27.34 -5.93
C GLY A 163 6.06 -27.86 -6.42
N SER A 164 6.92 -26.96 -6.88
CA SER A 164 8.27 -27.27 -7.40
C SER A 164 9.38 -27.35 -6.33
N SER A 165 9.05 -27.22 -5.04
CA SER A 165 10.04 -27.02 -3.94
C SER A 165 9.97 -28.11 -2.89
N ARG A 166 11.12 -28.55 -2.36
CA ARG A 166 11.16 -29.31 -1.08
C ARG A 166 11.04 -28.33 0.07
N ILE A 167 10.10 -28.59 0.98
CA ILE A 167 9.81 -27.73 2.12
C ILE A 167 10.60 -28.13 3.35
N ARG A 168 10.75 -27.21 4.29
CA ARG A 168 11.29 -27.48 5.63
C ARG A 168 10.26 -27.14 6.70
N VAL A 169 9.76 -28.15 7.39
CA VAL A 169 8.83 -27.99 8.52
C VAL A 169 9.58 -27.87 9.85
N SER A 170 8.99 -27.11 10.78
CA SER A 170 9.44 -27.02 12.17
C SER A 170 8.31 -26.47 13.04
N VAL A 171 8.36 -26.72 14.37
CA VAL A 171 7.38 -26.16 15.32
C VAL A 171 7.28 -24.66 15.10
N ALA A 172 6.07 -24.11 14.96
CA ALA A 172 5.89 -22.66 14.84
C ALA A 172 6.19 -22.00 16.19
N ARG A 173 7.47 -21.67 16.43
CA ARG A 173 7.86 -20.92 17.62
C ARG A 173 7.25 -19.51 17.53
N PRO A 174 6.49 -19.07 18.56
CA PRO A 174 6.29 -17.64 18.76
C PRO A 174 7.67 -16.97 18.79
N LYS A 175 7.78 -15.74 18.28
CA LYS A 175 9.03 -14.99 18.45
C LYS A 175 9.22 -14.71 19.94
N ALA A 176 10.09 -15.49 20.57
CA ALA A 176 10.61 -15.15 21.89
C ALA A 176 11.47 -13.90 21.79
N LYS A 177 11.49 -13.14 22.88
CA LYS A 177 12.33 -11.95 23.06
C LYS A 177 13.81 -12.32 22.99
N ILE A 178 14.63 -11.28 22.81
CA ILE A 178 16.04 -11.34 23.21
C ILE A 178 16.07 -11.12 24.73
N GLU A 179 16.36 -12.16 25.50
CA GLU A 179 16.78 -12.00 26.90
C GLU A 179 18.31 -11.83 26.92
N THR A 180 18.79 -10.79 27.59
CA THR A 180 20.22 -10.58 27.86
C THR A 180 20.50 -10.65 29.36
N GLY A 181 21.25 -11.68 29.76
CA GLY A 181 22.03 -11.69 30.99
C GLY A 181 22.12 -13.06 31.67
N PRO A 182 23.17 -13.33 32.48
CA PRO A 182 24.43 -12.62 32.63
C PRO A 182 25.63 -13.39 32.00
N VAL A 183 26.83 -12.80 32.09
CA VAL A 183 28.08 -13.36 31.56
C VAL A 183 28.57 -14.56 32.38
N VAL A 184 28.77 -15.73 31.75
CA VAL A 184 29.63 -16.83 32.27
C VAL A 184 30.36 -17.55 31.12
N SER A 185 31.70 -17.44 31.13
CA SER A 185 32.77 -18.24 30.47
C SER A 185 32.56 -19.01 29.13
N GLY A 186 33.41 -18.68 28.15
CA GLY A 186 34.00 -19.66 27.21
C GLY A 186 33.39 -19.77 25.80
N PRO A 187 34.14 -19.53 24.71
CA PRO A 187 33.70 -19.79 23.35
C PRO A 187 34.20 -21.14 22.80
N GLU A 188 33.29 -21.98 22.33
CA GLU A 188 33.59 -22.98 21.30
C GLU A 188 34.16 -22.32 20.02
N GLU A 189 34.82 -23.12 19.18
CA GLU A 189 35.90 -22.68 18.31
C GLU A 189 35.45 -21.93 17.04
N ILE A 190 35.18 -20.62 17.14
CA ILE A 190 34.90 -19.79 15.95
C ILE A 190 36.20 -19.55 15.14
N THR A 191 36.39 -20.31 14.06
CA THR A 191 37.53 -20.15 13.14
C THR A 191 37.27 -19.21 11.95
N THR A 192 36.08 -18.63 11.85
CA THR A 192 35.70 -17.73 10.75
C THR A 192 35.93 -16.26 11.10
N VAL A 193 36.60 -15.54 10.22
CA VAL A 193 36.80 -14.08 10.24
C VAL A 193 35.85 -13.42 9.24
N PHE A 194 35.07 -12.44 9.71
CA PHE A 194 34.38 -11.47 8.87
C PHE A 194 35.38 -10.39 8.42
N VAL A 195 35.38 -10.08 7.12
CA VAL A 195 36.20 -9.04 6.49
C VAL A 195 35.27 -7.99 5.88
N GLY A 196 35.24 -6.78 6.42
CA GLY A 196 34.48 -5.66 5.86
C GLY A 196 35.37 -4.55 5.32
N GLY A 197 34.84 -3.73 4.41
CA GLY A 197 35.56 -2.60 3.83
C GLY A 197 36.43 -2.98 2.64
N LEU A 198 36.05 -4.02 1.89
CA LEU A 198 36.77 -4.46 0.69
C LEU A 198 36.50 -3.57 -0.52
N ASN A 199 37.46 -3.51 -1.44
CA ASN A 199 37.23 -2.93 -2.77
C ASN A 199 36.38 -3.90 -3.61
N ASN A 200 35.53 -3.38 -4.51
CA ASN A 200 34.61 -4.19 -5.31
C ASN A 200 35.31 -5.01 -6.43
N THR A 201 36.60 -4.77 -6.65
CA THR A 201 37.47 -5.51 -7.59
C THR A 201 38.31 -6.61 -6.92
N ILE A 202 38.22 -6.80 -5.58
CA ILE A 202 39.05 -7.79 -4.87
C ILE A 202 38.66 -9.23 -5.27
N THR A 203 39.66 -10.07 -5.51
CA THR A 203 39.52 -11.49 -5.89
C THR A 203 39.64 -12.44 -4.68
N GLU A 204 39.23 -13.70 -4.85
CA GLU A 204 39.43 -14.71 -3.80
C GLU A 204 40.91 -15.05 -3.64
N GLU A 205 41.65 -15.06 -4.74
CA GLU A 205 43.08 -15.31 -4.80
C GLU A 205 43.88 -14.26 -4.02
N GLU A 206 43.55 -12.97 -4.17
CA GLU A 206 44.15 -11.88 -3.38
C GLU A 206 43.85 -12.01 -1.88
N LEU A 207 42.60 -12.37 -1.52
CA LEU A 207 42.25 -12.60 -0.11
C LEU A 207 42.99 -13.82 0.45
N ARG A 208 43.12 -14.92 -0.31
CA ARG A 208 43.88 -16.11 0.12
C ARG A 208 45.36 -15.81 0.26
N ALA A 209 45.95 -15.02 -0.63
CA ALA A 209 47.34 -14.59 -0.52
C ALA A 209 47.58 -13.68 0.70
N TYR A 210 46.67 -12.73 0.97
CA TYR A 210 46.84 -11.74 2.04
C TYR A 210 46.52 -12.28 3.44
N PHE A 211 45.56 -13.20 3.56
CA PHE A 211 45.17 -13.80 4.84
C PHE A 211 45.83 -15.16 5.10
N GLY A 212 46.34 -15.86 4.07
CA GLY A 212 46.97 -17.18 4.21
C GLY A 212 48.25 -17.20 5.05
N THR A 213 48.86 -16.03 5.29
CA THR A 213 50.03 -15.86 6.17
C THR A 213 49.76 -16.22 7.63
N PHE A 214 48.50 -16.13 8.09
CA PHE A 214 48.10 -16.44 9.47
C PHE A 214 47.71 -17.91 9.67
N GLY A 215 47.50 -18.66 8.58
CA GLY A 215 47.19 -20.08 8.62
C GLY A 215 46.40 -20.55 7.40
N ASN A 216 46.17 -21.87 7.34
CA ASN A 216 45.45 -22.50 6.24
C ASN A 216 43.98 -22.05 6.17
N ILE A 217 43.53 -21.64 4.98
CA ILE A 217 42.18 -21.12 4.73
C ILE A 217 41.32 -22.19 4.07
N VAL A 218 40.36 -22.70 4.83
CA VAL A 218 39.39 -23.72 4.40
C VAL A 218 38.43 -23.14 3.36
N ALA A 219 37.89 -21.95 3.59
CA ALA A 219 36.93 -21.32 2.68
C ALA A 219 37.03 -19.79 2.69
N VAL A 220 36.81 -19.19 1.52
CA VAL A 220 36.54 -17.75 1.38
C VAL A 220 35.16 -17.59 0.74
N LYS A 221 34.41 -16.58 1.18
CA LYS A 221 33.09 -16.23 0.62
C LYS A 221 32.95 -14.72 0.50
N ILE A 222 33.13 -14.21 -0.71
CA ILE A 222 32.97 -12.78 -1.04
C ILE A 222 31.48 -12.48 -1.28
N ILE A 223 31.02 -11.30 -0.85
CA ILE A 223 29.70 -10.75 -1.18
C ILE A 223 29.91 -9.37 -1.84
N PRO A 224 30.14 -9.32 -3.17
CA PRO A 224 30.62 -8.11 -3.86
C PRO A 224 29.69 -6.89 -3.68
N LEU A 225 28.38 -7.09 -3.79
CA LEU A 225 27.36 -6.04 -3.60
C LEU A 225 27.34 -5.41 -2.20
N LYS A 226 28.11 -5.93 -1.25
CA LYS A 226 28.21 -5.42 0.13
C LYS A 226 29.64 -5.05 0.55
N ASN A 227 30.65 -5.25 -0.31
CA ASN A 227 32.06 -5.00 0.02
C ASN A 227 32.53 -5.73 1.30
N ILE A 228 32.09 -6.98 1.46
CA ILE A 228 32.43 -7.86 2.59
C ILE A 228 32.82 -9.26 2.10
N ALA A 229 33.63 -9.97 2.89
CA ALA A 229 33.91 -11.39 2.75
C ALA A 229 33.90 -12.11 4.10
N PHE A 230 33.87 -13.44 4.06
CA PHE A 230 34.12 -14.31 5.21
C PHE A 230 35.26 -15.26 4.87
N ILE A 231 36.22 -15.40 5.77
CA ILE A 231 37.41 -16.25 5.62
C ILE A 231 37.41 -17.24 6.78
N GLN A 232 37.26 -18.53 6.49
CA GLN A 232 37.29 -19.60 7.48
C GLN A 232 38.67 -20.23 7.51
N TYR A 233 39.34 -20.15 8.66
CA TYR A 233 40.60 -20.83 8.91
C TYR A 233 40.37 -22.26 9.40
N GLU A 234 41.39 -23.09 9.24
CA GLU A 234 41.44 -24.43 9.82
C GLU A 234 41.58 -24.38 11.37
N LYS A 235 42.25 -23.35 11.90
CA LYS A 235 42.54 -23.19 13.33
C LYS A 235 42.03 -21.85 13.87
N LYS A 236 41.49 -21.87 15.08
CA LYS A 236 41.00 -20.68 15.79
C LYS A 236 42.10 -19.64 16.03
N SER A 237 43.32 -20.09 16.37
CA SER A 237 44.48 -19.22 16.59
C SER A 237 44.83 -18.36 15.37
N SER A 238 44.66 -18.91 14.16
CA SER A 238 44.87 -18.18 12.90
C SER A 238 43.83 -17.08 12.68
N ALA A 239 42.58 -17.33 13.07
CA ALA A 239 41.52 -16.32 13.04
C ALA A 239 41.76 -15.21 14.09
N GLU A 240 42.22 -15.58 15.30
CA GLU A 240 42.60 -14.66 16.37
C GLU A 240 43.75 -13.73 15.95
N GLN A 241 44.84 -14.29 15.41
CA GLN A 241 45.99 -13.51 14.91
C GLN A 241 45.59 -12.60 13.74
N ALA A 242 44.87 -13.11 12.74
CA ALA A 242 44.43 -12.32 11.60
C ALA A 242 43.54 -11.13 12.02
N ILE A 243 42.62 -11.31 12.98
CA ILE A 243 41.82 -10.20 13.51
C ILE A 243 42.69 -9.22 14.29
N SER A 244 43.64 -9.70 15.11
CA SER A 244 44.50 -8.83 15.92
C SER A 244 45.43 -7.96 15.08
N GLU A 245 45.99 -8.50 13.99
CA GLU A 245 47.04 -7.83 13.20
C GLU A 245 46.51 -7.07 11.98
N LEU A 246 45.45 -7.55 11.32
CA LEU A 246 44.94 -6.94 10.08
C LEU A 246 43.72 -6.01 10.28
N ASN A 247 43.11 -5.93 11.46
CA ASN A 247 41.95 -5.06 11.68
C ASN A 247 42.37 -3.57 11.61
N GLY A 248 41.86 -2.85 10.61
CA GLY A 248 42.27 -1.47 10.31
C GLY A 248 43.45 -1.34 9.34
N SER A 249 44.01 -2.43 8.83
CA SER A 249 44.98 -2.42 7.72
C SER A 249 44.32 -2.03 6.39
N HIS A 250 45.11 -1.85 5.32
CA HIS A 250 44.60 -1.48 4.00
C HIS A 250 44.90 -2.55 2.96
N LEU A 251 43.88 -2.93 2.17
CA LEU A 251 43.99 -3.87 1.06
C LEU A 251 43.19 -3.33 -0.14
N GLY A 252 43.80 -3.32 -1.34
CA GLY A 252 43.16 -2.77 -2.53
C GLY A 252 42.79 -1.28 -2.42
N GLY A 253 43.51 -0.51 -1.58
CA GLY A 253 43.25 0.90 -1.29
C GLY A 253 42.15 1.17 -0.25
N ALA A 254 41.47 0.15 0.28
CA ALA A 254 40.38 0.29 1.24
C ALA A 254 40.78 -0.22 2.63
N LYS A 255 40.26 0.42 3.69
CA LYS A 255 40.56 0.10 5.08
C LYS A 255 39.70 -1.06 5.59
N LEU A 256 40.34 -2.16 5.99
CA LEU A 256 39.69 -3.37 6.46
C LEU A 256 39.11 -3.21 7.87
N ARG A 257 37.96 -3.84 8.10
CA ARG A 257 37.35 -4.04 9.43
C ARG A 257 37.14 -5.52 9.66
N LEU A 258 37.83 -6.09 10.65
CA LEU A 258 37.78 -7.52 10.96
C LEU A 258 37.06 -7.79 12.28
N SER A 259 36.37 -8.92 12.35
CA SER A 259 35.79 -9.47 13.58
C SER A 259 35.51 -10.97 13.40
N PHE A 260 35.22 -11.70 14.47
CA PHE A 260 34.72 -13.07 14.33
C PHE A 260 33.40 -13.10 13.54
N GLY A 261 33.31 -14.01 12.58
CA GLY A 261 32.10 -14.29 11.82
C GLY A 261 31.09 -15.05 12.68
N ARG A 262 29.83 -14.63 12.65
CA ARG A 262 28.73 -15.40 13.28
C ARG A 262 28.35 -16.54 12.34
N THR A 263 28.61 -17.78 12.75
CA THR A 263 28.34 -18.98 11.95
C THR A 263 26.86 -19.10 11.62
N GLN A 264 26.51 -19.09 10.33
CA GLN A 264 25.29 -19.73 9.87
C GLN A 264 25.61 -21.20 9.65
N LEU A 265 25.13 -22.07 10.54
CA LEU A 265 25.29 -23.51 10.38
C LEU A 265 24.43 -23.99 9.20
N ASN A 266 25.11 -24.30 8.09
CA ASN A 266 24.72 -25.30 7.10
C ASN A 266 25.93 -25.56 6.19
N VAL A 267 26.67 -26.64 6.48
CA VAL A 267 27.65 -27.23 5.58
C VAL A 267 27.29 -28.70 5.43
N ASN A 268 26.95 -29.11 4.20
CA ASN A 268 26.90 -30.51 3.79
C ASN A 268 28.10 -30.75 2.86
N PRO A 269 29.09 -31.57 3.23
CA PRO A 269 30.14 -32.03 2.32
C PRO A 269 29.62 -33.18 1.43
N SER A 270 30.11 -33.25 0.20
CA SER A 270 29.70 -34.26 -0.79
C SER A 270 30.36 -35.64 -0.58
N ALA A 271 29.68 -36.68 -1.10
CA ALA A 271 29.97 -38.11 -0.99
C ALA A 271 31.43 -38.60 -1.21
N HIS A 272 31.83 -39.68 -0.51
CA HIS A 272 32.31 -40.96 -1.10
C HIS A 272 32.50 -42.10 -0.05
N TYR A 273 32.00 -43.30 -0.39
CA TYR A 273 32.42 -44.70 -0.04
C TYR A 273 32.77 -45.17 1.42
N VAL A 274 31.85 -45.95 2.05
CA VAL A 274 31.94 -47.35 2.61
C VAL A 274 33.32 -47.89 3.11
N PRO A 275 33.48 -48.66 4.25
CA PRO A 275 32.51 -49.54 4.98
C PRO A 275 32.45 -49.51 6.54
N SER A 276 31.38 -50.12 7.08
CA SER A 276 31.26 -50.98 8.29
C SER A 276 32.22 -50.84 9.49
N SER A 277 31.67 -50.65 10.72
CA SER A 277 31.50 -51.77 11.68
C SER A 277 31.00 -51.38 13.09
N TYR A 278 30.02 -52.16 13.58
CA TYR A 278 29.69 -52.50 14.99
C TYR A 278 29.28 -51.45 16.06
N GLN A 279 28.60 -51.99 17.09
CA GLN A 279 27.76 -51.31 18.10
C GLN A 279 28.50 -50.98 19.41
N PRO A 280 27.88 -50.14 20.28
CA PRO A 280 27.76 -50.48 21.71
C PRO A 280 26.32 -50.17 22.26
N PRO A 281 25.95 -50.39 23.54
CA PRO A 281 24.95 -51.41 23.86
C PRO A 281 23.69 -50.92 24.60
N ILE A 282 22.75 -51.87 24.76
CA ILE A 282 21.46 -51.71 25.46
C ILE A 282 21.63 -51.75 26.99
N ILE A 283 20.93 -50.88 27.73
CA ILE A 283 20.48 -51.15 29.11
C ILE A 283 19.02 -50.69 29.28
N THR A 284 18.15 -51.63 29.66
CA THR A 284 16.76 -51.44 30.16
C THR A 284 16.75 -51.81 31.66
N PRO A 285 15.80 -51.34 32.52
CA PRO A 285 14.41 -51.86 32.61
C PRO A 285 13.38 -50.83 33.20
N PRO A 286 12.24 -51.21 33.81
CA PRO A 286 11.09 -52.05 33.36
C PRO A 286 9.80 -51.19 33.16
N GLY A 287 8.81 -51.55 32.32
CA GLY A 287 7.72 -52.51 32.58
C GLY A 287 6.60 -51.90 33.45
N ILE A 288 5.29 -51.90 33.16
CA ILE A 288 4.33 -52.76 32.40
C ILE A 288 3.08 -51.85 32.10
N SER A 289 2.18 -51.98 31.11
CA SER A 289 1.58 -53.14 30.41
C SER A 289 1.29 -52.91 28.89
N GLN A 290 0.01 -53.06 28.44
CA GLN A 290 -0.52 -53.31 27.08
C GLN A 290 -2.09 -53.19 27.08
N PRO A 291 -2.87 -53.31 25.96
CA PRO A 291 -2.57 -53.98 24.67
C PRO A 291 -2.90 -53.22 23.36
N ALA A 292 -2.68 -53.89 22.21
CA ALA A 292 -2.68 -53.35 20.85
C ALA A 292 -3.48 -54.21 19.84
N ILE A 293 -3.65 -53.72 18.60
CA ILE A 293 -3.96 -54.50 17.37
C ILE A 293 -3.19 -53.87 16.19
N GLU A 294 -2.52 -54.68 15.36
CA GLU A 294 -1.71 -54.26 14.20
C GLU A 294 -2.35 -54.61 12.84
N LEU A 295 -1.83 -54.00 11.76
CA LEU A 295 -2.19 -54.22 10.35
C LEU A 295 -1.05 -54.95 9.59
N VAL A 296 -1.38 -55.60 8.48
CA VAL A 296 -0.44 -56.45 7.70
C VAL A 296 0.22 -55.69 6.53
N ASP A 297 1.55 -55.81 6.47
CA ASP A 297 2.56 -55.64 5.39
C ASP A 297 2.39 -54.59 4.25
N PRO A 298 3.37 -53.67 4.04
CA PRO A 298 3.35 -52.67 2.96
C PRO A 298 4.19 -52.99 1.69
N ASN A 299 4.73 -54.19 1.49
CA ASN A 299 5.78 -54.44 0.47
C ASN A 299 5.38 -55.11 -0.86
N TYR A 300 4.51 -54.50 -1.69
CA TYR A 300 4.51 -54.77 -3.15
C TYR A 300 4.33 -53.48 -3.96
N THR A 301 5.11 -53.30 -5.03
CA THR A 301 5.19 -52.04 -5.78
C THR A 301 5.28 -52.31 -7.29
N ILE A 302 4.22 -52.00 -8.04
CA ILE A 302 4.35 -51.79 -9.50
C ILE A 302 5.34 -50.63 -9.71
N SER A 303 6.31 -50.76 -10.62
CA SER A 303 7.42 -49.80 -10.78
C SER A 303 7.03 -48.46 -11.45
N CYS A 304 5.83 -47.98 -11.15
CA CYS A 304 5.35 -46.61 -11.37
C CYS A 304 4.51 -46.20 -10.15
N ASN A 305 5.01 -45.21 -9.39
CA ASN A 305 4.50 -44.68 -8.10
C ASN A 305 3.00 -44.97 -7.79
N PRO A 306 2.67 -46.05 -7.03
CA PRO A 306 1.34 -46.69 -7.15
C PRO A 306 0.13 -45.99 -6.53
N ILE A 307 0.29 -44.94 -5.72
CA ILE A 307 -0.79 -44.51 -4.80
C ILE A 307 -1.60 -43.31 -5.31
N MET A 308 -1.15 -42.61 -6.36
CA MET A 308 -1.72 -41.33 -6.80
C MET A 308 -2.91 -41.40 -7.77
N PHE A 309 -3.26 -42.58 -8.32
CA PHE A 309 -4.23 -42.65 -9.43
C PHE A 309 -5.37 -43.67 -9.30
N PHE A 310 -5.26 -44.73 -8.47
CA PHE A 310 -6.22 -45.84 -8.48
C PHE A 310 -7.32 -45.73 -7.40
N VAL A 311 -8.54 -46.19 -7.73
CA VAL A 311 -9.63 -46.47 -6.77
C VAL A 311 -9.57 -47.93 -6.35
N SER A 312 -9.56 -48.82 -7.34
CA SER A 312 -9.60 -50.27 -7.18
C SER A 312 -8.88 -50.96 -8.35
N ILE A 313 -8.39 -52.17 -8.11
CA ILE A 313 -7.87 -53.09 -9.13
C ILE A 313 -8.58 -54.43 -8.90
N THR A 314 -9.29 -54.92 -9.91
CA THR A 314 -10.06 -56.17 -9.81
C THR A 314 -9.51 -57.19 -10.82
N VAL A 315 -8.93 -58.27 -10.31
CA VAL A 315 -8.39 -59.37 -11.13
C VAL A 315 -9.53 -60.31 -11.53
N ILE A 316 -9.69 -60.53 -12.83
CA ILE A 316 -10.65 -61.48 -13.40
C ILE A 316 -9.85 -62.68 -13.92
N ASN A 317 -9.90 -63.79 -13.18
CA ASN A 317 -9.26 -65.06 -13.52
C ASN A 317 -9.99 -65.76 -14.69
N ASN A 318 -9.86 -65.21 -15.90
CA ASN A 318 -10.09 -65.92 -17.16
C ASN A 318 -8.73 -66.04 -17.86
N ILE A 319 -8.18 -67.25 -17.90
CA ILE A 319 -6.97 -67.56 -18.67
C ILE A 319 -7.32 -67.48 -20.15
N ILE A 320 -6.76 -66.50 -20.86
CA ILE A 320 -6.95 -66.34 -22.31
C ILE A 320 -5.60 -66.65 -22.97
N PRO A 321 -5.44 -67.83 -23.61
CA PRO A 321 -4.24 -68.10 -24.39
C PRO A 321 -4.23 -67.21 -25.63
N ASN A 322 -3.11 -66.55 -25.91
CA ASN A 322 -2.92 -65.75 -27.11
C ASN A 322 -1.91 -66.42 -28.06
N ASN A 323 -2.01 -66.12 -29.36
CA ASN A 323 -1.34 -66.84 -30.44
C ASN A 323 0.20 -66.63 -30.51
N SER A 324 0.81 -65.98 -29.52
CA SER A 324 2.26 -65.76 -29.44
C SER A 324 3.01 -66.81 -28.60
N GLY A 325 2.31 -67.73 -27.93
CA GLY A 325 2.91 -68.83 -27.17
C GLY A 325 3.12 -68.56 -25.67
N ASP A 326 3.04 -67.30 -25.23
CA ASP A 326 3.07 -66.93 -23.82
C ASP A 326 1.68 -67.08 -23.17
N ILE A 327 1.63 -67.74 -22.02
CA ILE A 327 0.40 -67.98 -21.25
C ILE A 327 0.24 -66.86 -20.22
N TYR A 328 -0.86 -66.10 -20.31
CA TYR A 328 -1.21 -65.07 -19.34
C TYR A 328 -2.23 -65.60 -18.33
N ASP A 329 -2.01 -65.35 -17.05
CA ASP A 329 -2.79 -65.94 -15.95
C ASP A 329 -4.18 -65.30 -15.72
N GLY A 330 -4.51 -64.18 -16.38
CA GLY A 330 -5.79 -63.51 -16.23
C GLY A 330 -5.91 -62.16 -16.96
N THR A 331 -7.04 -61.48 -16.77
CA THR A 331 -7.29 -60.11 -17.25
C THR A 331 -7.68 -59.21 -16.06
N VAL A 332 -7.33 -57.93 -16.08
CA VAL A 332 -7.55 -57.03 -14.92
C VAL A 332 -8.35 -55.79 -15.33
N ILE A 333 -9.31 -55.40 -14.50
CA ILE A 333 -10.02 -54.11 -14.60
C ILE A 333 -9.42 -53.14 -13.57
N ILE A 334 -9.15 -51.91 -14.00
CA ILE A 334 -8.51 -50.87 -13.20
C ILE A 334 -9.40 -49.63 -13.17
N GLU A 335 -9.84 -49.23 -11.98
CA GLU A 335 -10.59 -47.99 -11.75
C GLU A 335 -9.67 -46.88 -11.25
N LEU A 336 -9.88 -45.65 -11.74
CA LEU A 336 -9.03 -44.50 -11.43
C LEU A 336 -9.78 -43.40 -10.67
N ARG A 337 -9.11 -42.76 -9.71
CA ARG A 337 -9.68 -41.68 -8.86
C ARG A 337 -9.91 -40.38 -9.61
N GLN A 338 -9.23 -40.22 -10.74
CA GLN A 338 -9.24 -39.06 -11.60
C GLN A 338 -8.78 -39.46 -13.00
N VAL A 339 -9.33 -38.81 -14.03
CA VAL A 339 -8.96 -39.06 -15.43
C VAL A 339 -7.49 -38.63 -15.65
N PRO A 340 -6.56 -39.52 -16.04
CA PRO A 340 -5.15 -39.16 -16.20
C PRO A 340 -4.94 -38.18 -17.35
N SER A 341 -3.94 -37.31 -17.19
CA SER A 341 -3.51 -36.41 -18.27
C SER A 341 -2.91 -37.20 -19.44
N TYR A 342 -2.85 -36.59 -20.63
CA TYR A 342 -2.43 -37.29 -21.85
C TYR A 342 -1.00 -37.85 -21.73
N LEU A 343 -0.06 -37.12 -21.10
CA LEU A 343 1.33 -37.58 -20.86
C LEU A 343 1.48 -38.67 -19.78
N GLU A 344 0.42 -38.99 -19.04
CA GLU A 344 0.46 -40.03 -18.00
C GLU A 344 -0.08 -41.36 -18.52
N ARG A 345 -1.00 -41.36 -19.49
CA ARG A 345 -1.65 -42.58 -20.02
C ARG A 345 -0.68 -43.55 -20.67
N ASP A 346 0.25 -43.04 -21.46
CA ASP A 346 1.26 -43.84 -22.18
C ASP A 346 2.22 -44.60 -21.24
N LYS A 347 2.23 -44.25 -19.94
CA LYS A 347 3.05 -44.93 -18.92
C LYS A 347 2.36 -46.14 -18.28
N PHE A 348 1.06 -46.31 -18.50
CA PHE A 348 0.26 -47.38 -17.87
C PHE A 348 -0.18 -48.48 -18.86
N ILE A 349 -0.18 -48.23 -20.18
CA ILE A 349 -0.55 -49.22 -21.19
C ILE A 349 0.64 -50.18 -21.41
N GLY A 350 0.47 -51.47 -21.12
CA GLY A 350 1.54 -52.46 -21.26
C GLY A 350 1.37 -53.74 -20.42
N ASN A 351 2.41 -54.57 -20.39
CA ASN A 351 2.54 -55.71 -19.48
C ASN A 351 2.96 -55.25 -18.09
N HIS A 352 2.24 -55.69 -17.06
CA HIS A 352 2.56 -55.44 -15.65
C HIS A 352 2.48 -56.74 -14.84
N TYR A 353 3.17 -56.77 -13.71
CA TYR A 353 3.18 -57.92 -12.79
C TYR A 353 2.35 -57.59 -11.55
N ILE A 354 1.41 -58.47 -11.19
CA ILE A 354 0.60 -58.38 -9.98
C ILE A 354 0.56 -59.76 -9.35
N GLU A 355 0.99 -59.89 -8.09
CA GLU A 355 1.01 -61.17 -7.33
C GLU A 355 1.63 -62.32 -8.15
N ASP A 356 2.81 -62.04 -8.73
CA ASP A 356 3.65 -62.92 -9.54
C ASP A 356 3.01 -63.44 -10.85
N LYS A 357 1.89 -62.85 -11.27
CA LYS A 357 1.20 -63.11 -12.55
C LYS A 357 1.40 -61.97 -13.55
N ILE A 358 1.56 -62.31 -14.84
CA ILE A 358 1.66 -61.33 -15.93
C ILE A 358 0.27 -60.93 -16.42
N VAL A 359 -0.02 -59.63 -16.40
CA VAL A 359 -1.32 -59.06 -16.79
C VAL A 359 -1.15 -57.82 -17.67
N TRP A 360 -1.94 -57.74 -18.75
CA TRP A 360 -1.93 -56.63 -19.70
C TRP A 360 -2.98 -55.57 -19.34
N VAL A 361 -2.60 -54.29 -19.39
CA VAL A 361 -3.45 -53.14 -18.99
C VAL A 361 -3.79 -52.25 -20.19
N ASN A 362 -5.07 -51.87 -20.31
CA ASN A 362 -5.57 -50.96 -21.34
C ASN A 362 -6.73 -50.09 -20.81
N PHE A 363 -6.94 -48.90 -21.38
CA PHE A 363 -8.00 -47.96 -20.97
C PHE A 363 -9.19 -47.96 -21.93
N LYS A 364 -10.40 -47.80 -21.38
CA LYS A 364 -11.64 -47.59 -22.13
C LYS A 364 -12.26 -46.27 -21.65
N ILE A 365 -12.50 -45.34 -22.57
CA ILE A 365 -13.03 -44.00 -22.26
C ILE A 365 -14.55 -44.03 -22.51
N ASP A 366 -15.33 -43.58 -21.54
CA ASP A 366 -16.74 -43.26 -21.74
C ASP A 366 -16.90 -41.75 -22.01
N SER A 367 -17.71 -41.37 -23.00
CA SER A 367 -17.57 -40.08 -23.69
C SER A 367 -18.59 -39.01 -23.29
N SER A 368 -19.19 -39.11 -22.10
CA SER A 368 -20.40 -38.36 -21.70
C SER A 368 -20.22 -37.25 -20.66
N GLU A 369 -19.22 -37.29 -19.75
CA GLU A 369 -19.17 -36.39 -18.58
C GLU A 369 -17.79 -35.74 -18.30
N PHE A 370 -17.33 -34.79 -19.13
CA PHE A 370 -16.12 -33.99 -18.80
C PHE A 370 -16.16 -32.56 -19.34
N VAL A 371 -16.03 -31.56 -18.45
CA VAL A 371 -15.85 -30.14 -18.80
C VAL A 371 -14.70 -29.53 -17.96
N PRO A 372 -13.51 -29.28 -18.53
CA PRO A 372 -12.36 -28.78 -17.77
C PRO A 372 -12.39 -27.27 -17.55
N ARG A 373 -11.96 -26.80 -16.37
CA ARG A 373 -11.61 -25.38 -16.13
C ARG A 373 -10.08 -25.19 -16.25
N PRO A 374 -9.57 -24.44 -17.25
CA PRO A 374 -8.14 -24.26 -17.44
C PRO A 374 -7.55 -23.14 -16.57
N PHE A 375 -6.45 -23.43 -15.86
CA PHE A 375 -5.67 -22.45 -15.08
C PHE A 375 -4.74 -21.62 -15.99
N TYR A 376 -5.28 -20.64 -16.73
CA TYR A 376 -4.44 -19.72 -17.49
C TYR A 376 -3.86 -18.60 -16.61
N THR A 377 -2.53 -18.48 -16.57
CA THR A 377 -1.84 -17.32 -15.99
C THR A 377 -1.96 -16.07 -16.87
N ILE A 378 -2.02 -16.29 -18.18
CA ILE A 378 -2.25 -15.27 -19.22
C ILE A 378 -3.14 -15.88 -20.31
N THR A 379 -4.27 -15.22 -20.62
CA THR A 379 -5.04 -15.48 -21.85
C THR A 379 -4.44 -14.65 -22.98
N LYS A 380 -4.20 -15.25 -24.15
CA LYS A 380 -3.71 -14.54 -25.35
C LYS A 380 -4.71 -14.75 -26.49
N ILE A 381 -5.16 -13.66 -27.12
CA ILE A 381 -6.14 -13.68 -28.19
C ILE A 381 -5.61 -12.82 -29.35
N GLN A 382 -5.59 -13.38 -30.56
CA GLN A 382 -5.25 -12.62 -31.77
C GLN A 382 -6.45 -11.76 -32.19
N ALA A 383 -6.28 -10.45 -32.25
CA ALA A 383 -7.26 -9.53 -32.81
C ALA A 383 -6.97 -9.26 -34.30
N LYS A 384 -8.02 -8.87 -35.03
CA LYS A 384 -7.94 -8.35 -36.40
C LYS A 384 -7.71 -6.85 -36.45
N ALA A 385 -8.23 -6.11 -35.46
CA ALA A 385 -8.05 -4.67 -35.38
C ALA A 385 -8.10 -4.17 -33.92
N LEU A 386 -7.41 -3.06 -33.68
CA LEU A 386 -7.61 -2.17 -32.54
C LEU A 386 -8.04 -0.81 -33.10
N SER A 387 -9.14 -0.29 -32.57
CA SER A 387 -9.61 1.06 -32.81
C SER A 387 -9.53 1.87 -31.52
N LEU A 388 -9.11 3.13 -31.64
CA LEU A 388 -9.09 4.11 -30.55
C LEU A 388 -10.16 5.16 -30.83
N GLY A 389 -10.92 5.51 -29.80
CA GLY A 389 -12.11 6.33 -29.95
C GLY A 389 -12.61 6.94 -28.65
N SER A 390 -13.79 7.54 -28.73
CA SER A 390 -14.55 7.99 -27.57
C SER A 390 -16.05 7.77 -27.83
N PHE A 391 -16.83 7.56 -26.77
CA PHE A 391 -18.28 7.51 -26.90
C PHE A 391 -18.86 8.91 -27.12
N LYS A 392 -19.88 9.02 -27.98
CA LYS A 392 -20.72 10.23 -28.16
C LYS A 392 -21.99 10.14 -27.31
N SER A 393 -22.56 8.94 -27.26
CA SER A 393 -23.68 8.52 -26.41
C SER A 393 -23.40 7.07 -25.97
N PRO A 394 -24.15 6.49 -25.02
CA PRO A 394 -23.92 5.11 -24.54
C PRO A 394 -23.89 4.05 -25.65
N ASN A 395 -24.54 4.32 -26.80
CA ASN A 395 -24.68 3.39 -27.92
C ASN A 395 -23.91 3.83 -29.18
N GLU A 396 -23.18 4.95 -29.16
CA GLU A 396 -22.47 5.51 -30.31
C GLU A 396 -20.98 5.70 -30.04
N PHE A 397 -20.14 4.92 -30.72
CA PHE A 397 -18.67 4.97 -30.61
C PHE A 397 -18.07 5.72 -31.81
N ILE A 398 -17.28 6.77 -31.57
CA ILE A 398 -16.57 7.49 -32.62
C ILE A 398 -15.18 6.85 -32.82
N GLU A 399 -14.91 6.30 -34.02
CA GLU A 399 -13.63 5.67 -34.38
C GLU A 399 -12.64 6.73 -34.91
N PHE A 400 -11.78 7.28 -34.04
CA PHE A 400 -10.80 8.30 -34.45
C PHE A 400 -9.57 7.73 -35.15
N TRP A 401 -9.15 6.53 -34.77
CA TRP A 401 -7.99 5.86 -35.33
C TRP A 401 -8.15 4.35 -35.27
N LYS A 402 -7.52 3.63 -36.22
CA LYS A 402 -7.60 2.17 -36.34
C LYS A 402 -6.29 1.59 -36.86
N VAL A 403 -5.90 0.45 -36.30
CA VAL A 403 -4.78 -0.38 -36.77
C VAL A 403 -5.22 -1.83 -36.91
N THR A 404 -4.72 -2.51 -37.94
CA THR A 404 -4.96 -3.93 -38.22
C THR A 404 -3.70 -4.80 -38.16
N SER A 405 -2.52 -4.18 -38.13
CA SER A 405 -1.24 -4.89 -38.16
C SER A 405 -0.85 -5.47 -36.80
N ASN A 406 -0.61 -6.78 -36.75
CA ASN A 406 -0.05 -7.52 -35.61
C ASN A 406 -0.82 -7.33 -34.27
N VAL A 407 -2.14 -7.13 -34.29
CA VAL A 407 -2.91 -6.77 -33.08
C VAL A 407 -3.11 -7.97 -32.14
N LYS A 408 -2.52 -7.96 -30.94
CA LYS A 408 -2.64 -9.05 -29.95
C LYS A 408 -3.24 -8.53 -28.64
N PHE A 409 -4.20 -9.25 -28.08
CA PHE A 409 -4.86 -8.93 -26.82
C PHE A 409 -4.49 -9.95 -25.74
N HIS A 410 -3.75 -9.52 -24.71
CA HIS A 410 -3.26 -10.39 -23.64
C HIS A 410 -3.84 -9.99 -22.28
N ILE A 411 -4.61 -10.87 -21.65
CA ILE A 411 -5.14 -10.69 -20.29
C ILE A 411 -4.18 -11.37 -19.29
N ARG A 412 -3.53 -10.60 -18.43
CA ARG A 412 -2.62 -11.09 -17.36
C ARG A 412 -3.34 -11.11 -16.01
N TYR A 413 -3.96 -12.23 -15.69
CA TYR A 413 -4.78 -12.41 -14.48
C TYR A 413 -4.00 -12.17 -13.18
N ALA A 414 -2.80 -12.77 -13.05
CA ALA A 414 -1.98 -12.64 -11.84
C ALA A 414 -1.59 -11.18 -11.52
N SER A 415 -1.25 -10.38 -12.53
CA SER A 415 -0.93 -8.94 -12.36
C SER A 415 -2.15 -8.01 -12.43
N ARG A 416 -3.34 -8.56 -12.67
CA ARG A 416 -4.61 -7.83 -12.92
C ARG A 416 -4.45 -6.71 -13.94
N ALA A 417 -3.86 -7.05 -15.10
CA ALA A 417 -3.53 -6.12 -16.17
C ALA A 417 -3.83 -6.72 -17.55
N VAL A 418 -4.05 -5.85 -18.53
CA VAL A 418 -4.21 -6.19 -19.95
C VAL A 418 -3.10 -5.49 -20.72
N ASP A 419 -2.53 -6.19 -21.70
CA ASP A 419 -1.64 -5.62 -22.71
C ASP A 419 -2.26 -5.81 -24.10
N ILE A 420 -2.20 -4.76 -24.92
CA ILE A 420 -2.56 -4.79 -26.34
C ILE A 420 -1.31 -4.45 -27.15
N PHE A 421 -0.87 -5.37 -28.00
CA PHE A 421 0.26 -5.16 -28.90
C PHE A 421 -0.26 -4.83 -30.29
N PHE A 422 0.44 -3.99 -31.05
CA PHE A 422 0.12 -3.66 -32.45
C PHE A 422 1.35 -3.08 -33.16
N ASN A 423 1.39 -3.16 -34.50
CA ASN A 423 2.42 -2.50 -35.30
C ASN A 423 1.87 -1.21 -35.93
N HIS A 424 2.61 -0.12 -35.85
CA HIS A 424 2.26 1.15 -36.47
C HIS A 424 3.53 1.87 -36.94
N LEU A 425 3.55 2.35 -38.19
CA LEU A 425 4.73 2.96 -38.84
C LEU A 425 6.01 2.11 -38.64
N ASP A 426 5.90 0.82 -38.95
CA ASP A 426 6.97 -0.20 -38.86
C ASP A 426 7.59 -0.43 -37.46
N LEU A 427 6.98 0.14 -36.41
CA LEU A 427 7.36 -0.04 -35.00
C LEU A 427 6.33 -0.87 -34.24
N GLU A 428 6.77 -1.72 -33.32
CA GLU A 428 5.88 -2.48 -32.42
C GLU A 428 5.57 -1.62 -31.18
N TYR A 429 4.27 -1.50 -30.85
CA TYR A 429 3.77 -0.79 -29.69
C TYR A 429 3.03 -1.75 -28.74
N ARG A 430 3.05 -1.42 -27.45
CA ARG A 430 2.30 -2.10 -26.39
C ARG A 430 1.55 -1.09 -25.55
N LEU A 431 0.23 -1.20 -25.51
CA LEU A 431 -0.68 -0.45 -24.66
C LEU A 431 -1.04 -1.30 -23.43
N THR A 432 -0.80 -0.79 -22.22
CA THR A 432 -1.02 -1.51 -20.94
C THR A 432 -1.95 -0.74 -20.00
N TYR A 433 -2.97 -1.41 -19.45
CA TYR A 433 -3.82 -0.89 -18.38
C TYR A 433 -4.13 -1.98 -17.32
N ARG A 434 -4.55 -1.56 -16.13
CA ARG A 434 -4.97 -2.46 -15.03
C ARG A 434 -6.48 -2.64 -15.01
N PHE A 435 -6.95 -3.76 -14.47
CA PHE A 435 -8.40 -4.05 -14.37
C PHE A 435 -9.16 -2.96 -13.59
N LYS A 436 -8.53 -2.30 -12.60
CA LYS A 436 -9.11 -1.19 -11.83
C LYS A 436 -9.21 0.15 -12.61
N GLU A 437 -8.61 0.24 -13.79
CA GLU A 437 -8.54 1.46 -14.61
C GLU A 437 -9.68 1.52 -15.65
N THR A 438 -10.51 0.47 -15.77
CA THR A 438 -11.73 0.47 -16.60
C THR A 438 -12.91 1.17 -15.93
N GLU A 439 -13.81 1.70 -16.74
CA GLU A 439 -15.10 2.25 -16.34
C GLU A 439 -16.19 1.20 -16.58
N GLY A 440 -16.38 0.33 -15.57
CA GLY A 440 -17.28 -0.82 -15.67
C GLY A 440 -16.62 -2.05 -16.32
N ASP A 441 -17.47 -2.98 -16.75
CA ASP A 441 -17.11 -4.20 -17.47
C ASP A 441 -16.84 -3.88 -18.95
N MET A 442 -16.12 -4.77 -19.65
CA MET A 442 -15.95 -4.69 -21.10
C MET A 442 -17.28 -5.02 -21.79
N ILE A 443 -17.69 -4.19 -22.73
CA ILE A 443 -18.84 -4.43 -23.60
C ILE A 443 -18.45 -5.51 -24.62
N VAL A 444 -19.28 -6.55 -24.75
CA VAL A 444 -19.05 -7.66 -25.68
C VAL A 444 -20.21 -7.71 -26.68
N GLU A 445 -19.90 -7.47 -27.95
CA GLU A 445 -20.86 -7.51 -29.05
C GLU A 445 -20.53 -8.68 -29.97
N ARG A 446 -21.56 -9.34 -30.51
CA ARG A 446 -21.42 -10.39 -31.52
C ARG A 446 -22.21 -9.99 -32.75
N GLN A 447 -21.56 -10.09 -33.92
CA GLN A 447 -22.18 -9.86 -35.22
C GLN A 447 -21.63 -10.90 -36.18
N ASP A 448 -22.49 -11.83 -36.61
CA ASP A 448 -22.13 -12.96 -37.46
C ASP A 448 -20.95 -13.78 -36.85
N SER A 449 -19.83 -13.89 -37.58
CA SER A 449 -18.59 -14.52 -37.11
C SER A 449 -17.60 -13.55 -36.43
N SER A 450 -17.99 -12.29 -36.22
CA SER A 450 -17.18 -11.27 -35.56
C SER A 450 -17.61 -11.07 -34.11
N VAL A 451 -16.61 -10.89 -33.24
CA VAL A 451 -16.80 -10.44 -31.85
C VAL A 451 -16.06 -9.12 -31.67
N PHE A 452 -16.67 -8.19 -30.95
CA PHE A 452 -16.05 -6.93 -30.57
C PHE A 452 -15.98 -6.80 -29.05
N PHE A 453 -14.83 -6.37 -28.53
CA PHE A 453 -14.70 -5.91 -27.15
C PHE A 453 -14.54 -4.40 -27.14
N THR A 454 -15.43 -3.68 -26.46
CA THR A 454 -15.31 -2.23 -26.26
C THR A 454 -15.04 -1.93 -24.79
N ILE A 455 -13.97 -1.18 -24.54
CA ILE A 455 -13.34 -1.03 -23.24
C ILE A 455 -13.14 0.46 -22.96
N GLN A 456 -13.95 1.03 -22.06
CA GLN A 456 -13.79 2.41 -21.62
C GLN A 456 -12.77 2.47 -20.48
N LEU A 457 -11.72 3.28 -20.65
CA LEU A 457 -10.76 3.57 -19.60
C LEU A 457 -11.05 4.92 -18.96
N ARG A 458 -10.89 4.99 -17.63
CA ARG A 458 -11.05 6.24 -16.87
C ARG A 458 -9.95 7.25 -17.20
N HIS A 459 -8.76 6.74 -17.53
CA HIS A 459 -7.55 7.52 -17.79
C HIS A 459 -6.79 6.88 -18.97
N PRO A 460 -5.88 7.61 -19.65
CA PRO A 460 -5.07 7.10 -20.75
C PRO A 460 -4.30 5.83 -20.39
N ALA A 461 -4.25 4.89 -21.33
CA ALA A 461 -3.46 3.67 -21.18
C ALA A 461 -1.95 3.95 -21.31
N ARG A 462 -1.14 3.09 -20.69
CA ARG A 462 0.32 3.22 -20.73
C ARG A 462 0.85 2.65 -22.03
N ILE A 463 1.30 3.51 -22.93
CA ILE A 463 1.96 3.10 -24.16
C ILE A 463 3.48 2.93 -23.97
N SER A 464 4.01 1.85 -24.53
CA SER A 464 5.43 1.55 -24.75
C SER A 464 5.68 1.26 -26.23
N MET A 465 6.91 1.49 -26.69
CA MET A 465 7.43 1.15 -28.02
C MET A 465 8.57 0.15 -27.88
N PHE A 466 8.74 -0.76 -28.84
CA PHE A 466 9.85 -1.71 -28.86
C PHE A 466 11.06 -1.13 -29.61
N ASP A 467 12.23 -1.17 -28.96
CA ASP A 467 13.54 -0.80 -29.50
C ASP A 467 14.41 -2.06 -29.62
N ASN A 468 14.73 -2.43 -30.85
CA ASN A 468 15.54 -3.60 -31.19
C ASN A 468 17.02 -3.48 -30.75
N GLY A 469 17.49 -2.29 -30.39
CA GLY A 469 18.89 -2.03 -30.06
C GLY A 469 19.29 -2.23 -28.59
N LYS A 470 18.33 -2.49 -27.68
CA LYS A 470 18.60 -2.52 -26.22
C LYS A 470 18.32 -3.87 -25.57
N PHE A 471 19.36 -4.42 -24.94
CA PHE A 471 19.28 -5.59 -24.08
C PHE A 471 19.56 -5.20 -22.63
N SER A 472 18.90 -5.86 -21.69
CA SER A 472 19.13 -5.74 -20.25
C SER A 472 19.61 -7.07 -19.68
N MET A 473 20.61 -7.01 -18.81
CA MET A 473 21.07 -8.19 -18.08
C MET A 473 20.07 -8.52 -16.97
N THR A 474 19.42 -9.68 -17.06
CA THR A 474 18.61 -10.26 -15.99
C THR A 474 19.40 -11.35 -15.28
N GLU A 475 18.86 -11.89 -14.18
CA GLU A 475 19.40 -13.07 -13.48
C GLU A 475 19.41 -14.35 -14.34
N ARG A 476 18.84 -14.30 -15.57
CA ARG A 476 18.81 -15.41 -16.54
C ARG A 476 19.66 -15.16 -17.79
N GLY A 477 20.36 -14.02 -17.87
CA GLY A 477 21.22 -13.63 -18.99
C GLY A 477 20.78 -12.35 -19.67
N LEU A 478 21.21 -12.16 -20.92
CA LEU A 478 20.89 -11.00 -21.74
C LEU A 478 19.45 -11.12 -22.27
N GLU A 479 18.47 -10.45 -21.66
CA GLU A 479 17.10 -10.40 -22.17
C GLU A 479 16.87 -9.10 -22.97
N ALA A 480 16.22 -9.21 -24.14
CA ALA A 480 15.79 -8.06 -24.91
C ALA A 480 14.58 -7.37 -24.22
N THR A 481 14.85 -6.51 -23.24
CA THR A 481 13.82 -5.71 -22.58
C THR A 481 13.45 -4.46 -23.39
N GLY A 482 13.41 -4.55 -24.72
CA GLY A 482 13.32 -3.42 -25.65
C GLY A 482 12.09 -2.51 -25.51
N TRP A 483 11.16 -2.80 -24.60
CA TRP A 483 9.95 -1.99 -24.37
C TRP A 483 10.23 -0.71 -23.56
N GLU A 484 10.45 0.41 -24.25
CA GLU A 484 10.59 1.74 -23.64
C GLU A 484 9.24 2.45 -23.48
N ARG A 485 9.06 3.26 -22.44
CA ARG A 485 7.85 4.05 -22.19
C ARG A 485 7.86 5.28 -23.12
N VAL A 486 6.79 5.52 -23.86
CA VAL A 486 6.66 6.71 -24.72
C VAL A 486 5.52 7.63 -24.26
N THR A 487 5.62 8.92 -24.59
CA THR A 487 4.64 9.97 -24.21
C THR A 487 3.61 10.26 -25.29
N ALA A 488 3.88 9.89 -26.53
CA ALA A 488 3.04 10.09 -27.70
C ALA A 488 3.35 9.03 -28.77
N VAL A 489 2.43 8.84 -29.71
CA VAL A 489 2.61 7.96 -30.88
C VAL A 489 2.29 8.78 -32.14
N PRO A 490 3.19 8.87 -33.12
CA PRO A 490 2.99 9.72 -34.30
C PRO A 490 1.92 9.13 -35.23
N LEU A 491 1.19 9.98 -35.95
CA LEU A 491 0.18 9.57 -36.94
C LEU A 491 0.80 9.19 -38.29
N SER A 492 1.93 9.80 -38.66
CA SER A 492 2.67 9.56 -39.91
C SER A 492 4.19 9.59 -39.69
N THR A 493 4.95 9.09 -40.67
CA THR A 493 6.42 9.20 -40.74
C THR A 493 6.89 10.62 -41.02
N ASP A 494 6.08 11.42 -41.73
CA ASP A 494 6.48 12.69 -42.33
C ASP A 494 6.38 13.87 -41.35
N LEU A 495 6.46 13.60 -40.05
CA LEU A 495 6.61 14.63 -39.05
C LEU A 495 7.97 15.29 -39.24
N SER A 496 7.95 16.56 -39.66
CA SER A 496 9.14 17.41 -39.60
C SER A 496 9.70 17.34 -38.17
N PRO A 497 11.01 17.15 -37.98
CA PRO A 497 11.60 17.23 -36.64
C PRO A 497 11.17 18.55 -36.00
N GLU A 498 10.67 18.52 -34.74
CA GLU A 498 10.23 19.71 -34.03
C GLU A 498 11.31 20.80 -34.23
N PRO A 499 11.01 21.97 -34.83
CA PRO A 499 11.92 23.10 -34.65
C PRO A 499 12.05 23.28 -33.14
N GLU A 500 13.27 23.50 -32.63
CA GLU A 500 13.61 23.50 -31.18
C GLU A 500 12.97 24.65 -30.36
N ARG A 501 11.85 25.20 -30.84
CA ARG A 501 11.08 26.29 -30.26
C ARG A 501 10.24 25.81 -29.08
N THR A 502 10.84 25.87 -27.89
CA THR A 502 10.47 26.80 -26.80
C THR A 502 8.99 27.08 -26.46
N ALA A 503 8.01 26.37 -27.01
CA ALA A 503 6.60 26.59 -26.72
C ALA A 503 6.20 25.99 -25.35
N PRO A 504 5.37 26.67 -24.55
CA PRO A 504 4.88 26.13 -23.27
C PRO A 504 4.03 24.88 -23.47
N LEU A 505 3.96 24.05 -22.44
CA LEU A 505 3.00 22.95 -22.40
C LEU A 505 1.57 23.51 -22.37
N THR A 506 0.63 22.87 -23.07
CA THR A 506 -0.80 23.21 -23.05
C THR A 506 -1.64 22.01 -22.61
N PRO A 507 -2.92 22.22 -22.25
CA PRO A 507 -3.91 21.14 -22.08
C PRO A 507 -4.20 20.32 -23.35
N ASP A 508 -3.89 20.85 -24.54
CA ASP A 508 -4.24 20.21 -25.80
C ASP A 508 -3.35 18.98 -26.11
N SER A 509 -3.90 18.09 -26.93
CA SER A 509 -3.18 17.00 -27.57
C SER A 509 -2.17 17.53 -28.60
N LYS A 510 -1.04 16.83 -28.76
CA LYS A 510 -0.03 17.21 -29.75
C LYS A 510 -0.55 16.99 -31.18
N PRO A 511 -0.59 18.02 -32.05
CA PRO A 511 -0.91 17.84 -33.48
C PRO A 511 0.03 16.83 -34.14
N GLY A 512 -0.50 15.95 -34.99
CA GLY A 512 0.29 14.90 -35.66
C GLY A 512 0.57 13.64 -34.82
N TYR A 513 0.02 13.55 -33.60
CA TYR A 513 0.12 12.36 -32.73
C TYR A 513 -1.28 11.84 -32.34
N LEU A 514 -1.35 10.58 -31.89
CA LEU A 514 -2.58 10.03 -31.29
C LEU A 514 -2.99 10.86 -30.06
N ASN A 515 -4.25 11.28 -29.99
CA ASN A 515 -4.79 11.98 -28.82
C ASN A 515 -5.16 10.97 -27.72
N LEU A 516 -4.12 10.41 -27.08
CA LEU A 516 -4.23 9.43 -26.00
C LEU A 516 -5.02 9.97 -24.78
N THR A 517 -5.09 11.29 -24.62
CA THR A 517 -5.85 11.98 -23.55
C THR A 517 -7.35 11.76 -23.68
N GLN A 518 -7.91 11.93 -24.90
CA GLN A 518 -9.36 11.88 -25.14
C GLN A 518 -9.84 10.55 -25.74
N TRP A 519 -8.94 9.80 -26.39
CA TRP A 519 -9.27 8.53 -27.05
C TRP A 519 -9.15 7.34 -26.08
N THR A 520 -9.87 7.43 -24.95
CA THR A 520 -9.80 6.45 -23.86
C THR A 520 -10.70 5.23 -24.04
N VAL A 521 -11.45 5.13 -25.14
CA VAL A 521 -12.26 3.95 -25.47
C VAL A 521 -11.51 3.11 -26.50
N LEU A 522 -11.21 1.87 -26.13
CA LEU A 522 -10.54 0.88 -26.97
C LEU A 522 -11.59 -0.07 -27.54
N ARG A 523 -11.66 -0.24 -28.87
CA ARG A 523 -12.52 -1.24 -29.51
C ARG A 523 -11.65 -2.25 -30.25
N LEU A 524 -11.71 -3.51 -29.85
CA LEU A 524 -10.99 -4.62 -30.47
C LEU A 524 -11.95 -5.44 -31.34
N HIS A 525 -11.50 -5.81 -32.54
CA HIS A 525 -12.23 -6.71 -33.44
C HIS A 525 -11.56 -8.08 -33.46
N PHE A 526 -12.36 -9.13 -33.29
CA PHE A 526 -11.95 -10.52 -33.38
C PHE A 526 -12.82 -11.26 -34.39
N THR A 527 -12.24 -12.24 -35.09
CA THR A 527 -13.00 -13.32 -35.74
C THR A 527 -12.40 -14.63 -35.26
N PRO A 528 -12.92 -15.23 -34.16
CA PRO A 528 -12.33 -16.43 -33.59
C PRO A 528 -12.43 -17.61 -34.57
N THR A 529 -11.32 -18.33 -34.74
CA THR A 529 -11.27 -19.57 -35.51
C THR A 529 -11.96 -20.72 -34.79
N SER A 530 -11.94 -20.70 -33.45
CA SER A 530 -12.68 -21.60 -32.57
C SER A 530 -13.56 -20.78 -31.63
N LEU A 531 -14.88 -20.83 -31.83
CA LEU A 531 -15.83 -20.16 -30.94
C LEU A 531 -15.72 -20.72 -29.50
N LEU A 532 -15.58 -22.04 -29.37
CA LEU A 532 -15.49 -22.72 -28.07
C LEU A 532 -14.25 -22.29 -27.26
N GLU A 533 -13.09 -22.15 -27.91
CA GLU A 533 -11.88 -21.64 -27.25
C GLU A 533 -12.05 -20.17 -26.84
N PHE A 534 -12.75 -19.38 -27.66
CA PHE A 534 -13.05 -17.98 -27.36
C PHE A 534 -14.02 -17.84 -26.18
N GLU A 535 -15.08 -18.67 -26.09
CA GLU A 535 -15.97 -18.72 -24.92
C GLU A 535 -15.23 -19.10 -23.64
N ASN A 536 -14.32 -20.09 -23.70
CA ASN A 536 -13.51 -20.48 -22.55
C ASN A 536 -12.62 -19.32 -22.08
N ASN A 537 -12.01 -18.57 -23.00
CA ASN A 537 -11.26 -17.36 -22.66
C ASN A 537 -12.16 -16.25 -22.06
N LEU A 538 -13.39 -16.11 -22.55
CA LEU A 538 -14.38 -15.16 -22.04
C LEU A 538 -14.86 -15.53 -20.62
N ALA A 539 -15.11 -16.81 -20.34
CA ALA A 539 -15.46 -17.31 -19.02
C ALA A 539 -14.33 -17.07 -17.98
N ASN A 540 -13.07 -17.20 -18.40
CA ASN A 540 -11.92 -16.85 -17.57
C ASN A 540 -11.85 -15.34 -17.29
N ALA A 541 -12.18 -14.49 -18.27
CA ALA A 541 -12.30 -13.04 -18.05
C ALA A 541 -13.47 -12.70 -17.09
N ALA A 542 -14.60 -13.39 -17.20
CA ALA A 542 -15.77 -13.23 -16.34
C ALA A 542 -15.48 -13.55 -14.87
N ALA A 543 -14.64 -14.56 -14.60
CA ALA A 543 -14.21 -14.92 -13.24
C ALA A 543 -13.42 -13.80 -12.52
N TYR A 544 -12.93 -12.79 -13.26
CA TYR A 544 -12.23 -11.62 -12.71
C TYR A 544 -13.06 -10.32 -12.78
N ASN A 545 -14.35 -10.42 -13.14
CA ASN A 545 -15.25 -9.29 -13.41
C ASN A 545 -14.67 -8.33 -14.47
N LEU A 546 -14.17 -8.89 -15.59
CA LEU A 546 -13.80 -8.11 -16.77
C LEU A 546 -14.92 -8.02 -17.79
N VAL A 547 -15.81 -9.01 -17.80
CA VAL A 547 -17.00 -9.12 -18.65
C VAL A 547 -18.14 -9.67 -17.80
N PRO A 548 -19.41 -9.41 -18.16
CA PRO A 548 -20.55 -9.95 -17.44
C PRO A 548 -20.54 -11.49 -17.37
N GLN A 549 -20.89 -12.06 -16.22
CA GLN A 549 -20.95 -13.52 -16.05
C GLN A 549 -22.03 -14.18 -16.94
N ASN A 550 -23.09 -13.44 -17.28
CA ASN A 550 -24.08 -13.83 -18.27
C ASN A 550 -23.69 -13.27 -19.65
N SER A 551 -22.59 -13.75 -20.24
CA SER A 551 -22.09 -13.33 -21.56
C SER A 551 -23.05 -13.56 -22.73
N ASN A 552 -24.16 -14.28 -22.50
CA ASN A 552 -25.25 -14.49 -23.45
C ASN A 552 -26.29 -13.34 -23.49
N GLN A 553 -26.29 -12.41 -22.52
CA GLN A 553 -27.05 -11.16 -22.65
C GLN A 553 -26.28 -10.18 -23.55
N LEU A 554 -26.45 -10.35 -24.87
CA LEU A 554 -25.93 -9.44 -25.88
C LEU A 554 -26.45 -8.02 -25.64
N GLN A 555 -25.53 -7.09 -25.41
CA GLN A 555 -25.86 -5.66 -25.50
C GLN A 555 -26.10 -5.28 -26.97
N SER A 556 -26.89 -4.23 -27.19
CA SER A 556 -27.15 -3.69 -28.53
C SER A 556 -25.84 -3.33 -29.23
N ILE A 557 -25.69 -3.73 -30.50
CA ILE A 557 -24.50 -3.42 -31.32
C ILE A 557 -24.24 -1.91 -31.29
N LEU A 558 -23.02 -1.52 -30.94
CA LEU A 558 -22.62 -0.11 -30.89
C LEU A 558 -22.56 0.45 -32.31
N ARG A 559 -23.21 1.59 -32.52
CA ARG A 559 -23.13 2.33 -33.77
C ARG A 559 -21.74 2.97 -33.88
N VAL A 560 -20.90 2.43 -34.75
CA VAL A 560 -19.59 3.02 -35.07
C VAL A 560 -19.79 4.22 -36.00
N ILE A 561 -19.27 5.37 -35.60
CA ILE A 561 -19.37 6.65 -36.31
C ILE A 561 -17.98 7.08 -36.78
N SER A 562 -17.85 7.46 -38.05
CA SER A 562 -16.63 8.11 -38.56
C SER A 562 -16.63 9.59 -38.12
N PRO A 563 -15.50 10.13 -37.63
CA PRO A 563 -15.38 11.54 -37.24
C PRO A 563 -15.80 12.50 -38.35
N ASN A 564 -15.57 12.12 -39.61
CA ASN A 564 -15.86 12.92 -40.80
C ASN A 564 -17.37 13.12 -41.06
N THR A 565 -18.26 12.39 -40.36
CA THR A 565 -19.72 12.61 -40.44
C THR A 565 -20.26 13.46 -39.29
N LEU A 566 -19.40 13.89 -38.37
CA LEU A 566 -19.72 14.80 -37.28
C LEU A 566 -19.24 16.22 -37.61
N HIS A 567 -19.75 17.21 -36.87
CA HIS A 567 -19.16 18.55 -36.90
C HIS A 567 -17.75 18.48 -36.29
N ALA A 568 -16.82 19.29 -36.81
CA ALA A 568 -15.52 19.44 -36.19
C ALA A 568 -15.69 20.04 -34.78
N PRO A 569 -15.14 19.42 -33.73
CA PRO A 569 -15.23 19.96 -32.37
C PRO A 569 -14.37 21.22 -32.27
N THR A 570 -14.82 22.20 -31.49
CA THR A 570 -14.01 23.38 -31.17
C THR A 570 -12.77 22.94 -30.39
N CYS A 571 -11.56 23.11 -30.94
CA CYS A 571 -10.33 22.64 -30.30
C CYS A 571 -9.95 23.51 -29.09
N TYR A 572 -8.91 23.14 -28.34
CA TYR A 572 -8.50 23.93 -27.17
C TYR A 572 -8.17 25.39 -27.56
N LEU A 573 -7.36 25.58 -28.59
CA LEU A 573 -6.96 26.91 -29.08
C LEU A 573 -8.18 27.74 -29.51
N ASP A 574 -9.13 27.13 -30.22
CA ASP A 574 -10.38 27.81 -30.60
C ASP A 574 -11.20 28.20 -29.37
N ARG A 575 -11.29 27.34 -28.35
CA ARG A 575 -12.00 27.62 -27.09
C ARG A 575 -11.37 28.80 -26.33
N VAL A 576 -10.04 28.97 -26.37
CA VAL A 576 -9.37 30.19 -25.85
C VAL A 576 -9.85 31.44 -26.60
N THR A 577 -10.01 31.37 -27.93
CA THR A 577 -10.50 32.52 -28.72
C THR A 577 -11.98 32.84 -28.56
N LEU A 578 -12.77 32.01 -27.86
CA LEU A 578 -14.18 32.28 -27.62
C LEU A 578 -14.41 33.50 -26.72
N GLY A 579 -13.40 34.03 -26.01
CA GLY A 579 -13.60 35.14 -25.09
C GLY A 579 -14.44 34.75 -23.86
N LEU A 580 -14.24 33.51 -23.38
CA LEU A 580 -14.62 33.11 -22.03
C LEU A 580 -13.61 33.72 -21.05
N ASP A 581 -14.06 34.08 -19.84
CA ASP A 581 -13.13 34.47 -18.78
C ASP A 581 -12.27 33.28 -18.33
N PHE A 582 -11.13 33.57 -17.68
CA PHE A 582 -10.18 32.53 -17.28
C PHE A 582 -10.80 31.48 -16.34
N ASP A 583 -11.69 31.86 -15.41
CA ASP A 583 -12.27 30.94 -14.42
C ASP A 583 -13.27 29.99 -15.08
N THR A 584 -14.07 30.50 -16.01
CA THR A 584 -14.98 29.72 -16.86
C THR A 584 -14.20 28.75 -17.75
N LEU A 585 -13.17 29.24 -18.47
CA LEU A 585 -12.33 28.41 -19.34
C LEU A 585 -11.63 27.31 -18.52
N TYR A 586 -11.01 27.67 -17.40
CA TYR A 586 -10.32 26.74 -16.51
C TYR A 586 -11.25 25.63 -16.00
N SER A 587 -12.45 25.99 -15.54
CA SER A 587 -13.45 25.03 -15.05
C SER A 587 -13.99 24.13 -16.16
N LEU A 588 -14.16 24.67 -17.38
CA LEU A 588 -14.61 23.92 -18.55
C LEU A 588 -13.55 22.90 -18.98
N GLU A 589 -12.28 23.31 -19.06
CA GLU A 589 -11.16 22.43 -19.37
C GLU A 589 -10.91 21.38 -18.27
N SER A 590 -11.27 21.66 -17.01
CA SER A 590 -11.30 20.63 -15.96
C SER A 590 -12.26 19.50 -16.32
N ALA A 591 -13.51 19.82 -16.65
CA ALA A 591 -14.51 18.83 -17.06
C ALA A 591 -14.17 18.11 -18.38
N ILE A 592 -13.54 18.81 -19.34
CA ILE A 592 -13.10 18.24 -20.62
C ILE A 592 -11.88 17.32 -20.45
N SER A 593 -10.88 17.70 -19.65
CA SER A 593 -9.65 16.91 -19.46
C SER A 593 -9.92 15.54 -18.83
N TYR A 594 -10.98 15.45 -18.01
CA TYR A 594 -11.49 14.20 -17.45
C TYR A 594 -12.51 13.46 -18.34
N ASN A 595 -12.82 13.98 -19.53
CA ASN A 595 -13.83 13.45 -20.46
C ASN A 595 -15.25 13.35 -19.85
N PHE A 596 -15.52 14.06 -18.74
CA PHE A 596 -16.88 14.19 -18.16
C PHE A 596 -17.78 15.04 -19.07
N LEU A 597 -17.20 16.09 -19.65
CA LEU A 597 -17.69 16.71 -20.89
C LEU A 597 -16.79 16.24 -22.03
N ASN A 598 -17.39 15.95 -23.19
CA ASN A 598 -16.65 15.58 -24.39
C ASN A 598 -16.93 16.58 -25.49
N VAL A 599 -15.89 16.96 -26.22
CA VAL A 599 -15.93 18.04 -27.22
C VAL A 599 -16.93 17.80 -28.37
N TYR A 600 -17.33 16.55 -28.65
CA TYR A 600 -18.38 16.22 -29.63
C TYR A 600 -19.82 16.32 -29.09
N ASN A 601 -19.97 16.56 -27.79
CA ASN A 601 -21.23 16.90 -27.12
C ASN A 601 -21.32 18.42 -26.83
N LEU A 602 -20.32 19.23 -27.23
CA LEU A 602 -20.26 20.68 -26.97
C LEU A 602 -20.35 21.47 -28.29
N ASP A 603 -21.55 21.90 -28.64
CA ASP A 603 -21.78 22.70 -29.85
C ASP A 603 -21.77 24.22 -29.59
N ARG A 604 -21.99 25.00 -30.66
CA ARG A 604 -22.05 26.46 -30.59
C ARG A 604 -23.14 26.99 -29.64
N THR A 605 -24.26 26.28 -29.50
CA THR A 605 -25.37 26.69 -28.64
C THR A 605 -25.04 26.48 -27.17
N PHE A 606 -24.31 25.41 -26.82
CA PHE A 606 -23.76 25.22 -25.48
C PHE A 606 -22.81 26.35 -25.08
N TYR A 607 -21.86 26.73 -25.95
CA TYR A 607 -20.95 27.85 -25.66
C TYR A 607 -21.68 29.21 -25.57
N GLN A 608 -22.78 29.39 -26.30
CA GLN A 608 -23.64 30.57 -26.18
C GLN A 608 -24.43 30.57 -24.87
N ALA A 609 -24.93 29.42 -24.42
CA ALA A 609 -25.62 29.27 -23.15
C ALA A 609 -24.69 29.55 -21.96
N LEU A 610 -23.45 29.04 -21.98
CA LEU A 610 -22.44 29.38 -20.96
C LEU A 610 -22.18 30.90 -20.88
N LYS A 611 -22.05 31.58 -22.03
CA LYS A 611 -21.86 33.03 -22.08
C LYS A 611 -23.06 33.87 -21.66
N ALA A 612 -24.25 33.28 -21.63
CA ALA A 612 -25.49 33.96 -21.21
C ALA A 612 -25.71 33.91 -19.69
N LEU A 613 -24.90 33.14 -18.96
CA LEU A 613 -24.94 32.99 -17.51
C LEU A 613 -23.86 33.85 -16.84
N GLU A 614 -24.06 34.18 -15.56
CA GLU A 614 -23.02 34.79 -14.75
C GLU A 614 -21.86 33.80 -14.50
N CYS A 615 -20.62 34.28 -14.52
CA CYS A 615 -19.41 33.46 -14.34
C CYS A 615 -19.43 32.62 -13.05
N SER A 616 -20.07 33.13 -11.98
CA SER A 616 -20.33 32.44 -10.72
C SER A 616 -21.17 31.18 -10.90
N ALA A 617 -22.31 31.28 -11.59
CA ALA A 617 -23.22 30.19 -11.88
C ALA A 617 -22.60 29.18 -12.85
N VAL A 618 -21.88 29.65 -13.89
CA VAL A 618 -21.13 28.79 -14.81
C VAL A 618 -20.10 27.96 -14.07
N ARG A 619 -19.35 28.58 -13.16
CA ARG A 619 -18.34 27.90 -12.35
C ARG A 619 -18.97 26.87 -11.40
N GLU A 620 -20.05 27.21 -10.69
CA GLU A 620 -20.76 26.28 -9.81
C GLU A 620 -21.30 25.07 -10.58
N TYR A 621 -21.85 25.29 -11.78
CA TYR A 621 -22.29 24.23 -12.68
C TYR A 621 -21.14 23.29 -13.08
N LEU A 622 -20.02 23.85 -13.57
CA LEU A 622 -18.88 23.07 -14.04
C LEU A 622 -18.16 22.34 -12.89
N GLU A 623 -18.03 22.97 -11.71
CA GLU A 623 -17.55 22.32 -10.49
C GLU A 623 -18.46 21.15 -10.09
N MET A 624 -19.79 21.31 -10.16
CA MET A 624 -20.74 20.21 -9.91
C MET A 624 -20.58 19.07 -10.92
N VAL A 625 -20.42 19.35 -12.22
CA VAL A 625 -20.16 18.33 -13.25
C VAL A 625 -18.91 17.51 -12.91
N VAL A 626 -17.82 18.18 -12.50
CA VAL A 626 -16.58 17.50 -12.08
C VAL A 626 -16.75 16.71 -10.77
N ILE A 627 -17.53 17.23 -9.81
CA ILE A 627 -17.82 16.55 -8.53
C ILE A 627 -18.64 15.27 -8.72
N ARG A 628 -19.57 15.24 -9.69
CA ARG A 628 -20.36 14.03 -10.04
C ARG A 628 -19.49 12.86 -10.50
N LYS A 629 -18.34 13.14 -11.13
CA LYS A 629 -17.35 12.15 -11.63
C LYS A 629 -17.94 11.09 -12.56
N THR A 630 -18.93 11.48 -13.37
CA THR A 630 -19.60 10.64 -14.35
C THR A 630 -19.66 11.36 -15.69
N ARG A 631 -19.76 10.59 -16.78
CA ARG A 631 -19.95 11.15 -18.12
C ARG A 631 -21.32 11.81 -18.26
N LEU A 632 -21.33 13.07 -18.71
CA LEU A 632 -22.52 13.77 -19.15
C LEU A 632 -22.68 13.63 -20.68
N TRP A 633 -23.87 13.24 -21.12
CA TRP A 633 -24.17 12.95 -22.53
C TRP A 633 -24.88 14.10 -23.25
N ASP A 634 -25.70 14.86 -22.53
CA ASP A 634 -26.36 16.09 -23.01
C ASP A 634 -26.05 17.25 -22.04
N PRO A 635 -24.95 17.99 -22.27
CA PRO A 635 -24.56 19.11 -21.42
C PRO A 635 -25.49 20.31 -21.50
N LEU A 636 -26.20 20.51 -22.61
CA LEU A 636 -27.10 21.65 -22.79
C LEU A 636 -28.40 21.46 -22.01
N ALA A 637 -28.97 20.25 -22.05
CA ALA A 637 -30.17 19.93 -21.28
C ALA A 637 -29.91 19.95 -19.76
N ASP A 638 -28.79 19.37 -19.31
CA ASP A 638 -28.42 19.37 -17.88
C ASP A 638 -28.10 20.80 -17.38
N LEU A 639 -27.39 21.62 -18.16
CA LEU A 639 -27.21 23.04 -17.83
C LEU A 639 -28.55 23.76 -17.64
N SER A 640 -29.50 23.53 -18.55
CA SER A 640 -30.83 24.17 -18.53
C SER A 640 -31.71 23.73 -17.35
N ASP A 641 -31.64 22.46 -16.94
CA ASP A 641 -32.34 21.96 -15.75
C ASP A 641 -31.71 22.49 -14.46
N GLN A 642 -30.38 22.45 -14.37
CA GLN A 642 -29.64 22.81 -13.17
C GLN A 642 -29.56 24.32 -12.94
N GLN A 643 -29.75 25.16 -13.97
CA GLN A 643 -29.79 26.63 -13.87
C GLN A 643 -30.73 27.14 -12.76
N LYS A 644 -31.82 26.40 -12.46
CA LYS A 644 -32.79 26.74 -11.40
C LYS A 644 -32.29 26.46 -9.96
N ARG A 645 -31.12 25.85 -9.81
CA ARG A 645 -30.54 25.40 -8.52
C ARG A 645 -29.18 26.03 -8.19
N LEU A 646 -28.60 26.78 -9.13
CA LEU A 646 -27.33 27.50 -8.94
C LEU A 646 -27.55 28.73 -8.05
N GLY A 647 -26.54 29.09 -7.25
CA GLY A 647 -26.54 30.22 -6.33
C GLY A 647 -25.98 29.93 -4.93
N ALA A 648 -25.46 28.73 -4.67
CA ALA A 648 -24.97 28.36 -3.33
C ALA A 648 -23.50 28.79 -3.13
N ILE A 649 -23.27 30.00 -2.63
CA ILE A 649 -21.92 30.49 -2.32
C ILE A 649 -21.30 29.66 -1.18
N HIS A 650 -20.39 28.74 -1.53
CA HIS A 650 -19.54 28.07 -0.55
C HIS A 650 -18.59 29.07 0.12
N LYS A 651 -18.88 29.41 1.38
CA LYS A 651 -18.05 30.34 2.17
C LYS A 651 -16.69 29.72 2.47
N VAL A 652 -15.65 30.25 1.83
CA VAL A 652 -14.25 29.91 2.11
C VAL A 652 -13.89 30.36 3.56
N PRO A 653 -13.34 29.48 4.41
CA PRO A 653 -12.85 29.87 5.73
C PRO A 653 -11.72 30.90 5.63
N SER A 654 -11.69 31.91 6.50
CA SER A 654 -10.73 33.03 6.44
C SER A 654 -9.24 32.63 6.52
N ARG A 655 -8.94 31.41 7.00
CA ARG A 655 -7.58 30.84 7.06
C ARG A 655 -7.17 30.06 5.79
N CYS A 656 -8.05 29.96 4.80
CA CYS A 656 -7.88 29.11 3.61
C CYS A 656 -8.06 29.91 2.32
N PHE A 657 -7.47 29.39 1.24
CA PHE A 657 -7.54 29.97 -0.09
C PHE A 657 -8.00 28.92 -1.10
N LEU A 658 -8.76 29.33 -2.12
CA LEU A 658 -9.07 28.48 -3.27
C LEU A 658 -7.95 28.65 -4.31
N VAL A 659 -7.27 27.55 -4.63
CA VAL A 659 -6.09 27.54 -5.49
C VAL A 659 -6.33 26.64 -6.69
N ASN A 660 -5.92 27.09 -7.88
CA ASN A 660 -5.96 26.29 -9.11
C ASN A 660 -4.96 25.12 -8.99
N LYS A 661 -5.31 23.94 -9.52
CA LYS A 661 -4.48 22.73 -9.46
C LYS A 661 -4.45 21.99 -10.81
N VAL A 662 -3.28 21.49 -11.20
CA VAL A 662 -3.07 20.70 -12.41
C VAL A 662 -2.28 19.43 -12.09
N ILE A 663 -2.68 18.33 -12.72
CA ILE A 663 -1.95 17.06 -12.72
C ILE A 663 -1.30 16.87 -14.09
N ILE A 664 0.01 16.62 -14.09
CA ILE A 664 0.83 16.35 -15.27
C ILE A 664 1.15 14.86 -15.29
N THR A 665 0.80 14.17 -16.38
CA THR A 665 1.12 12.75 -16.62
C THR A 665 1.98 12.59 -17.87
N PRO A 666 2.59 11.42 -18.15
CA PRO A 666 3.43 11.24 -19.33
C PRO A 666 2.76 11.67 -20.64
N THR A 667 1.47 11.37 -20.81
CA THR A 667 0.70 11.72 -22.02
C THR A 667 -0.03 13.06 -21.91
N SER A 668 -0.50 13.46 -20.72
CA SER A 668 -1.62 14.39 -20.58
C SER A 668 -1.39 15.51 -19.55
N VAL A 669 -2.28 16.51 -19.62
CA VAL A 669 -2.45 17.58 -18.61
C VAL A 669 -3.90 17.53 -18.17
N PHE A 670 -4.14 17.22 -16.89
CA PHE A 670 -5.47 17.23 -16.29
C PHE A 670 -5.63 18.47 -15.44
N ILE A 671 -6.70 19.23 -15.68
CA ILE A 671 -7.03 20.40 -14.87
C ILE A 671 -7.95 19.93 -13.74
N GLU A 672 -7.52 20.13 -12.49
CA GLU A 672 -8.32 19.80 -11.31
C GLU A 672 -9.23 20.99 -10.94
N PRO A 673 -10.39 20.73 -10.33
CA PRO A 673 -11.18 21.79 -9.71
C PRO A 673 -10.37 22.46 -8.60
N ARG A 674 -10.72 23.70 -8.26
CA ARG A 674 -9.99 24.48 -7.25
C ARG A 674 -9.95 23.77 -5.90
N SER A 675 -8.74 23.56 -5.39
CA SER A 675 -8.54 22.93 -4.07
C SER A 675 -8.46 24.00 -2.99
N LEU A 676 -9.11 23.72 -1.85
CA LEU A 676 -8.97 24.52 -0.64
C LEU A 676 -7.61 24.23 0.00
N GLU A 677 -6.73 25.23 0.03
CA GLU A 677 -5.40 25.16 0.63
C GLU A 677 -5.35 26.00 1.92
N VAL A 678 -4.68 25.50 2.96
CA VAL A 678 -4.48 26.27 4.20
C VAL A 678 -3.43 27.35 3.96
N GLY A 679 -3.70 28.56 4.44
CA GLY A 679 -2.84 29.73 4.26
C GLY A 679 -1.39 29.51 4.69
N ASN A 680 -0.48 30.10 3.91
CA ASN A 680 0.94 30.21 4.19
C ASN A 680 1.40 31.64 3.88
N ARG A 681 2.65 31.99 4.23
CA ARG A 681 3.19 33.36 4.11
C ARG A 681 2.95 33.97 2.72
N VAL A 682 3.26 33.19 1.69
CA VAL A 682 3.25 33.63 0.29
C VAL A 682 1.82 33.89 -0.16
N LEU A 683 0.90 32.96 0.10
CA LEU A 683 -0.51 33.12 -0.30
C LEU A 683 -1.23 34.23 0.49
N ARG A 684 -0.85 34.46 1.76
CA ARG A 684 -1.37 35.59 2.55
C ARG A 684 -0.91 36.93 1.99
N HIS A 685 0.40 37.08 1.75
CA HIS A 685 0.96 38.35 1.31
C HIS A 685 0.52 38.72 -0.12
N PHE A 686 0.45 37.72 -1.02
CA PHE A 686 0.02 37.91 -2.41
C PHE A 686 -1.43 37.45 -2.65
N GLN A 687 -2.31 37.61 -1.65
CA GLN A 687 -3.71 37.17 -1.73
C GLN A 687 -4.50 37.86 -2.87
N ASP A 688 -4.14 39.09 -3.22
CA ASP A 688 -4.75 39.86 -4.33
C ASP A 688 -4.39 39.28 -5.72
N HIS A 689 -3.51 38.28 -5.75
CA HIS A 689 -3.10 37.53 -6.94
C HIS A 689 -3.30 36.02 -6.76
N ILE A 690 -4.17 35.59 -5.84
CA ILE A 690 -4.34 34.17 -5.47
C ILE A 690 -4.74 33.28 -6.67
N ASP A 691 -5.52 33.83 -7.61
CA ASP A 691 -5.95 33.20 -8.86
C ASP A 691 -4.79 32.93 -9.83
N ARG A 692 -3.67 33.64 -9.67
CA ARG A 692 -2.43 33.49 -10.46
C ARG A 692 -1.50 32.40 -9.90
N PHE A 693 -1.78 31.85 -8.71
CA PHE A 693 -1.06 30.69 -8.19
C PHE A 693 -1.62 29.39 -8.75
N LEU A 694 -0.72 28.44 -9.05
CA LEU A 694 -1.07 27.11 -9.54
C LEU A 694 -0.31 26.02 -8.78
N ARG A 695 -1.06 25.04 -8.31
CA ARG A 695 -0.57 23.82 -7.67
C ARG A 695 -0.32 22.76 -8.74
N VAL A 696 0.94 22.42 -9.02
CA VAL A 696 1.28 21.40 -10.03
C VAL A 696 1.65 20.09 -9.35
N GLN A 697 1.07 18.97 -9.79
CA GLN A 697 1.35 17.62 -9.30
C GLN A 697 1.73 16.67 -10.45
N PHE A 698 2.70 15.79 -10.23
CA PHE A 698 3.25 14.87 -11.23
C PHE A 698 2.90 13.42 -10.89
N LEU A 699 2.20 12.73 -11.79
CA LEU A 699 1.75 11.34 -11.62
C LEU A 699 1.98 10.53 -12.90
N ASP A 700 1.92 9.19 -12.83
CA ASP A 700 1.77 8.33 -14.01
C ASP A 700 0.34 8.44 -14.59
N ASP A 701 0.11 8.01 -15.84
CA ASP A 701 -1.20 8.16 -16.52
C ASP A 701 -2.36 7.46 -15.77
N GLY A 702 -2.08 6.43 -14.96
CA GLY A 702 -3.08 5.82 -14.06
C GLY A 702 -3.16 6.46 -12.67
N PHE A 703 -2.76 7.73 -12.53
CA PHE A 703 -2.67 8.54 -11.31
C PHE A 703 -1.96 7.89 -10.11
N ASN A 704 -1.00 7.02 -10.39
CA ASN A 704 -0.13 6.47 -9.35
C ASN A 704 1.08 7.41 -9.17
N ARG A 705 1.64 7.45 -7.95
CA ARG A 705 2.88 8.20 -7.68
C ARG A 705 4.02 7.74 -8.58
N VAL A 706 4.84 8.69 -9.02
CA VAL A 706 6.06 8.41 -9.78
C VAL A 706 6.97 7.53 -8.93
N CYS A 707 7.36 6.36 -9.44
CA CYS A 707 8.28 5.49 -8.71
C CYS A 707 9.71 6.03 -8.79
N ALA A 708 10.51 5.80 -7.76
CA ALA A 708 11.96 5.89 -7.90
C ALA A 708 12.45 4.79 -8.86
N VAL A 709 13.47 5.10 -9.67
CA VAL A 709 14.17 4.14 -10.55
C VAL A 709 14.65 2.96 -9.71
N ARG A 710 14.16 1.74 -9.99
CA ARG A 710 14.40 0.57 -9.12
C ARG A 710 15.70 -0.16 -9.41
N LYS A 711 16.24 -0.01 -10.63
CA LYS A 711 17.51 -0.58 -11.09
C LYS A 711 18.17 0.39 -12.08
N PRO A 712 19.50 0.44 -12.21
CA PRO A 712 20.16 1.09 -13.33
C PRO A 712 19.58 0.56 -14.65
N GLY A 713 19.14 1.44 -15.55
CA GLY A 713 18.45 1.08 -16.79
C GLY A 713 16.92 0.94 -16.71
N ASP A 714 16.28 1.10 -15.53
CA ASP A 714 14.81 1.12 -15.41
C ASP A 714 14.22 2.47 -15.89
N ARG A 715 13.91 2.52 -17.19
CA ARG A 715 13.41 3.71 -17.91
C ARG A 715 11.91 3.96 -17.75
N MET A 716 11.20 3.22 -16.89
CA MET A 716 9.73 3.26 -16.80
C MET A 716 9.16 4.67 -16.52
N ASN A 717 9.94 5.57 -15.93
CA ASN A 717 9.56 6.97 -15.67
C ASN A 717 10.34 8.02 -16.51
N GLU A 718 11.25 7.64 -17.41
CA GLU A 718 12.01 8.62 -18.24
C GLU A 718 11.06 9.54 -19.03
N ALA A 719 10.02 8.96 -19.66
CA ALA A 719 8.94 9.68 -20.32
C ALA A 719 8.33 10.80 -19.47
N LEU A 720 8.14 10.54 -18.16
CA LEU A 720 7.64 11.54 -17.22
C LEU A 720 8.71 12.56 -16.85
N TYR A 721 9.94 12.14 -16.58
CA TYR A 721 11.04 13.06 -16.26
C TYR A 721 11.37 14.02 -17.41
N VAL A 722 11.29 13.57 -18.66
CA VAL A 722 11.40 14.43 -19.85
C VAL A 722 10.27 15.44 -19.91
N ARG A 723 9.02 15.04 -19.64
CA ARG A 723 7.88 15.98 -19.62
C ARG A 723 7.94 16.96 -18.45
N ILE A 724 8.35 16.49 -17.27
CA ILE A 724 8.62 17.32 -16.08
C ILE A 724 9.67 18.37 -16.44
N ARG A 725 10.79 17.95 -17.04
CA ARG A 725 11.85 18.87 -17.47
C ARG A 725 11.35 19.88 -18.50
N LYS A 726 10.62 19.46 -19.55
CA LYS A 726 9.99 20.38 -20.51
C LYS A 726 9.08 21.40 -19.82
N LEU A 727 8.30 21.00 -18.80
CA LEU A 727 7.47 21.93 -18.02
C LEU A 727 8.29 22.99 -17.25
N PHE A 728 9.40 22.58 -16.64
CA PHE A 728 10.29 23.52 -15.94
C PHE A 728 11.04 24.44 -16.92
N ASP A 729 11.46 23.91 -18.08
CA ASP A 729 12.23 24.63 -19.10
C ASP A 729 11.35 25.58 -19.95
N GLN A 730 10.05 25.27 -20.14
CA GLN A 730 9.16 25.94 -21.10
C GLN A 730 7.87 26.52 -20.48
N GLY A 731 7.55 26.21 -19.23
CA GLY A 731 6.31 26.66 -18.57
C GLY A 731 5.04 25.93 -19.02
N LEU A 732 3.89 26.39 -18.50
CA LEU A 732 2.55 25.87 -18.76
C LEU A 732 1.61 27.00 -19.16
N GLN A 733 1.01 26.93 -20.34
CA GLN A 733 0.02 27.90 -20.80
C GLN A 733 -1.39 27.36 -20.55
N ILE A 734 -2.22 28.14 -19.86
CA ILE A 734 -3.66 27.91 -19.74
C ILE A 734 -4.38 29.20 -20.10
N GLY A 735 -5.13 29.20 -21.21
CA GLY A 735 -5.81 30.40 -21.71
C GLY A 735 -4.80 31.50 -22.04
N ASP A 736 -5.01 32.67 -21.48
CA ASP A 736 -4.12 33.83 -21.55
C ASP A 736 -2.94 33.78 -20.56
N ARG A 737 -2.94 32.83 -19.61
CA ARG A 737 -1.96 32.77 -18.50
C ARG A 737 -0.80 31.81 -18.77
N TYR A 738 0.41 32.37 -18.80
CA TYR A 738 1.67 31.64 -18.79
C TYR A 738 2.14 31.41 -17.35
N TYR A 739 2.17 30.16 -16.91
CA TYR A 739 2.63 29.74 -15.59
C TYR A 739 4.09 29.25 -15.64
N GLU A 740 4.96 29.89 -14.85
CA GLU A 740 6.34 29.47 -14.63
C GLU A 740 6.52 28.84 -13.24
N PHE A 741 7.59 28.08 -13.04
CA PHE A 741 7.91 27.51 -11.73
C PHE A 741 8.14 28.62 -10.69
N LEU A 742 7.50 28.47 -9.53
CA LEU A 742 7.70 29.37 -8.39
C LEU A 742 8.66 28.76 -7.36
N ALA A 743 8.26 27.67 -6.70
CA ALA A 743 8.94 27.06 -5.56
C ALA A 743 8.31 25.70 -5.17
N TYR A 744 8.85 25.03 -4.15
CA TYR A 744 8.20 23.89 -3.49
C TYR A 744 8.62 23.77 -2.02
N SER A 745 7.83 23.05 -1.22
CA SER A 745 8.21 22.62 0.14
C SER A 745 8.38 21.10 0.24
N SER A 746 9.04 20.63 1.30
CA SER A 746 9.31 19.20 1.51
C SER A 746 8.06 18.33 1.58
N SER A 747 6.90 18.86 2.00
CA SER A 747 5.64 18.08 1.96
C SER A 747 5.13 17.91 0.54
N GLN A 748 5.26 18.97 -0.26
CA GLN A 748 4.78 19.03 -1.62
C GLN A 748 5.62 18.10 -2.51
N LEU A 749 6.95 18.04 -2.32
CA LEU A 749 7.80 17.03 -2.96
C LEU A 749 7.39 15.58 -2.63
N ARG A 750 7.00 15.27 -1.37
CA ARG A 750 6.51 13.93 -0.99
C ARG A 750 5.17 13.56 -1.63
N GLU A 751 4.45 14.56 -2.13
CA GLU A 751 3.21 14.43 -2.90
C GLU A 751 3.47 14.49 -4.42
N HIS A 752 4.74 14.58 -4.83
CA HIS A 752 5.19 14.81 -6.21
C HIS A 752 4.63 16.12 -6.80
N GLY A 753 4.63 17.21 -6.04
CA GLY A 753 4.10 18.50 -6.49
C GLY A 753 4.88 19.73 -6.02
N CYS A 754 4.54 20.86 -6.63
CA CYS A 754 5.22 22.14 -6.49
C CYS A 754 4.26 23.31 -6.77
N TRP A 755 4.75 24.54 -6.67
CA TRP A 755 4.04 25.76 -7.01
C TRP A 755 4.56 26.33 -8.32
N PHE A 756 3.61 26.77 -9.15
CA PHE A 756 3.82 27.60 -10.32
C PHE A 756 3.05 28.92 -10.10
N PHE A 757 3.45 29.97 -10.80
CA PHE A 757 2.80 31.29 -10.74
C PHE A 757 2.69 31.87 -12.15
N ALA A 758 1.54 32.46 -12.47
CA ALA A 758 1.32 33.15 -13.73
C ALA A 758 1.85 34.58 -13.65
N SER A 759 3.10 34.82 -14.07
CA SER A 759 3.71 36.15 -14.03
C SER A 759 2.92 37.20 -14.81
N GLY A 760 2.80 38.40 -14.23
CA GLY A 760 2.13 39.56 -14.81
C GLY A 760 3.10 40.72 -15.06
N LYS A 761 2.57 41.90 -15.36
CA LYS A 761 3.38 43.12 -15.51
C LYS A 761 3.93 43.61 -14.16
N ASP A 762 3.10 43.51 -13.12
CA ASP A 762 3.35 44.12 -11.81
C ASP A 762 3.97 43.15 -10.79
N LEU A 763 3.84 41.84 -11.01
CA LEU A 763 4.39 40.79 -10.16
C LEU A 763 4.81 39.57 -10.97
N THR A 764 6.01 39.05 -10.71
CA THR A 764 6.57 37.85 -11.34
C THR A 764 6.95 36.80 -10.30
N ALA A 765 7.05 35.53 -10.71
CA ALA A 765 7.49 34.45 -9.81
C ALA A 765 8.90 34.71 -9.23
N GLU A 766 9.76 35.39 -9.99
CA GLU A 766 11.09 35.79 -9.56
C GLU A 766 11.06 36.92 -8.50
N MET A 767 10.16 37.90 -8.64
CA MET A 767 9.95 38.92 -7.60
C MET A 767 9.44 38.27 -6.31
N ILE A 768 8.52 37.31 -6.40
CA ILE A 768 8.03 36.54 -5.25
C ILE A 768 9.18 35.75 -4.59
N ARG A 769 10.06 35.09 -5.36
CA ARG A 769 11.25 34.39 -4.80
C ARG A 769 12.21 35.32 -4.08
N ARG A 770 12.50 36.50 -4.64
CA ARG A 770 13.38 37.52 -4.01
C ARG A 770 12.76 38.06 -2.73
N TRP A 771 11.45 38.28 -2.73
CA TRP A 771 10.70 38.70 -1.54
C TRP A 771 10.75 37.66 -0.41
N MET A 772 10.86 36.36 -0.69
CA MET A 772 10.90 35.33 0.36
C MET A 772 12.11 35.43 1.31
N GLY A 773 13.25 35.97 0.84
CA GLY A 773 14.50 36.13 1.61
C GLY A 773 15.77 35.85 0.80
N ASP A 774 16.94 36.06 1.41
CA ASP A 774 18.24 35.75 0.78
C ASP A 774 18.63 34.29 1.00
N PHE A 775 18.55 33.49 -0.05
CA PHE A 775 19.00 32.09 -0.08
C PHE A 775 20.40 31.91 -0.68
N SER A 776 21.10 32.99 -1.07
CA SER A 776 22.36 32.94 -1.83
C SER A 776 23.50 32.22 -1.11
N ARG A 777 23.46 32.18 0.23
CA ARG A 777 24.42 31.49 1.10
C ARG A 777 24.33 29.96 0.99
N GLU A 778 23.13 29.40 0.76
CA GLU A 778 22.91 27.95 0.77
C GLU A 778 23.29 27.30 -0.57
N LYS A 779 24.52 26.78 -0.67
CA LYS A 779 25.03 26.10 -1.89
C LYS A 779 24.50 24.67 -2.08
N VAL A 780 23.94 24.07 -1.03
CA VAL A 780 23.40 22.70 -1.09
C VAL A 780 21.95 22.76 -1.60
N VAL A 781 21.70 22.29 -2.83
CA VAL A 781 20.39 22.37 -3.51
C VAL A 781 19.22 21.90 -2.64
N SER A 782 19.37 20.79 -1.92
CA SER A 782 18.32 20.27 -1.02
C SER A 782 18.06 21.17 0.19
N LYS A 783 19.08 21.84 0.74
CA LYS A 783 18.92 22.84 1.80
C LYS A 783 18.30 24.13 1.26
N TYR A 784 18.83 24.66 0.15
CA TYR A 784 18.31 25.85 -0.54
C TYR A 784 16.80 25.75 -0.76
N ALA A 785 16.35 24.65 -1.37
CA ALA A 785 14.94 24.45 -1.65
C ALA A 785 14.12 24.16 -0.38
N ALA A 786 14.70 23.49 0.62
CA ALA A 786 14.06 23.37 1.94
C ALA A 786 13.88 24.73 2.62
N ARG A 787 14.81 25.69 2.46
CA ARG A 787 14.72 27.05 3.04
C ARG A 787 13.60 27.86 2.41
N MET A 788 13.59 27.95 1.07
CA MET A 788 12.53 28.59 0.29
C MET A 788 11.16 27.95 0.56
N GLY A 789 11.13 26.62 0.70
CA GLY A 789 9.93 25.86 1.05
C GLY A 789 9.31 26.19 2.42
N GLN A 790 10.05 26.84 3.33
CA GLN A 790 9.52 27.23 4.65
C GLN A 790 8.42 28.29 4.52
N CYS A 791 8.49 29.18 3.53
CA CYS A 791 7.49 30.21 3.26
C CYS A 791 6.12 29.62 2.84
N PHE A 792 6.11 28.38 2.35
CA PHE A 792 4.89 27.61 2.04
C PHE A 792 4.47 26.65 3.18
N SER A 793 4.93 26.87 4.41
CA SER A 793 4.41 26.15 5.58
C SER A 793 2.98 26.63 5.87
N SER A 794 2.00 25.73 5.82
CA SER A 794 0.65 25.99 6.33
C SER A 794 0.75 26.46 7.78
N SER A 795 0.18 27.63 8.07
CA SER A 795 0.44 28.38 9.31
C SER A 795 -0.59 29.49 9.51
N VAL A 796 -0.66 30.06 10.70
CA VAL A 796 -1.52 31.20 11.03
C VAL A 796 -0.65 32.39 11.44
N ALA A 797 -0.79 33.52 10.74
CA ALA A 797 -0.11 34.76 11.10
C ALA A 797 -0.69 35.32 12.41
N ILE A 798 0.19 35.74 13.33
CA ILE A 798 -0.16 36.31 14.63
C ILE A 798 0.10 37.82 14.61
N CYS A 799 1.37 38.23 14.54
CA CYS A 799 1.72 39.64 14.41
C CYS A 799 3.11 39.84 13.82
N SER A 800 3.31 41.03 13.24
CA SER A 800 4.64 41.59 12.99
C SER A 800 5.26 42.14 14.27
N PHE A 801 6.59 42.10 14.33
CA PHE A 801 7.42 42.71 15.36
C PHE A 801 8.21 43.89 14.80
N HIS A 802 8.62 44.80 15.69
CA HIS A 802 9.73 45.73 15.45
C HIS A 802 11.08 45.04 15.73
N ALA A 803 12.17 45.59 15.20
CA ALA A 803 13.50 44.97 15.30
C ALA A 803 14.04 44.92 16.75
N ASP A 804 13.60 45.84 17.61
CA ASP A 804 13.92 45.88 19.04
C ASP A 804 13.08 44.90 19.88
N GLU A 805 12.00 44.34 19.33
CA GLU A 805 11.20 43.30 19.98
C GLU A 805 11.74 41.87 19.74
N VAL A 806 12.71 41.71 18.83
CA VAL A 806 13.32 40.42 18.45
C VAL A 806 14.82 40.43 18.76
N GLU A 807 15.20 39.78 19.85
CA GLU A 807 16.60 39.65 20.27
C GLU A 807 17.21 38.35 19.72
N THR A 808 18.53 38.33 19.47
CA THR A 808 19.27 37.07 19.20
C THR A 808 20.19 36.75 20.37
N ILE A 809 19.99 35.59 20.98
CA ILE A 809 20.74 35.09 22.15
C ILE A 809 21.56 33.84 21.76
N PRO A 810 22.71 33.57 22.41
CA PRO A 810 23.58 32.46 22.01
C PRO A 810 22.94 31.08 22.20
N ASP A 811 23.32 30.11 21.37
CA ASP A 811 22.97 28.70 21.60
C ASP A 811 23.65 28.14 22.87
N MET A 812 22.93 27.31 23.62
CA MET A 812 23.46 26.57 24.77
C MET A 812 24.29 25.39 24.24
N LYS A 813 25.61 25.43 24.42
CA LYS A 813 26.54 24.43 23.87
C LYS A 813 27.39 23.78 24.95
N HIS A 814 27.48 22.46 24.92
CA HIS A 814 28.36 21.68 25.79
C HIS A 814 28.91 20.47 25.01
N ASN A 815 30.21 20.17 25.17
CA ASN A 815 30.92 19.07 24.49
C ASN A 815 30.69 18.94 22.97
N GLY A 816 30.47 20.07 22.28
CA GLY A 816 30.22 20.13 20.84
C GLY A 816 28.77 19.91 20.41
N TYR A 817 27.86 19.59 21.34
CA TYR A 817 26.42 19.48 21.12
C TYR A 817 25.70 20.79 21.45
N ILE A 818 24.56 21.01 20.79
CA ILE A 818 23.70 22.19 20.99
C ILE A 818 22.44 21.72 21.72
N PHE A 819 22.32 22.08 23.00
CA PHE A 819 21.21 21.67 23.86
C PHE A 819 19.92 22.46 23.58
N SER A 820 20.06 23.65 22.97
CA SER A 820 18.97 24.53 22.58
C SER A 820 18.66 24.50 21.07
N ASP A 821 19.05 23.44 20.33
CA ASP A 821 18.98 23.42 18.86
C ASP A 821 17.53 23.57 18.39
N GLY A 822 17.19 24.71 17.80
CA GLY A 822 15.84 24.96 17.30
C GLY A 822 14.86 25.58 18.30
N VAL A 823 15.22 25.81 19.57
CA VAL A 823 14.33 26.44 20.57
C VAL A 823 14.81 27.81 21.04
N GLY A 824 13.86 28.73 21.13
CA GLY A 824 14.02 30.10 21.64
C GLY A 824 12.90 30.45 22.60
N LYS A 825 12.78 31.73 22.95
CA LYS A 825 11.87 32.21 24.00
C LYS A 825 10.83 33.20 23.50
N MET A 826 9.68 33.24 24.16
CA MET A 826 8.64 34.26 23.95
C MET A 826 8.08 34.78 25.28
N SER A 827 7.64 36.04 25.28
CA SER A 827 7.01 36.63 26.45
C SER A 827 5.59 36.07 26.71
N LEU A 828 5.15 36.13 27.97
CA LEU A 828 3.78 35.77 28.35
C LEU A 828 2.71 36.62 27.62
N ALA A 829 3.04 37.85 27.21
CA ALA A 829 2.11 38.68 26.44
C ALA A 829 1.90 38.14 25.02
N LEU A 830 2.93 37.56 24.38
CA LEU A 830 2.79 36.91 23.08
C LEU A 830 1.94 35.64 23.16
N ALA A 831 2.10 34.84 24.22
CA ALA A 831 1.24 33.69 24.48
C ALA A 831 -0.24 34.12 24.57
N LYS A 832 -0.55 35.16 25.37
CA LYS A 832 -1.90 35.73 25.50
C LYS A 832 -2.46 36.28 24.20
N LYS A 833 -1.63 36.95 23.39
CA LYS A 833 -2.00 37.44 22.05
C LYS A 833 -2.38 36.27 21.12
N THR A 834 -1.56 35.22 21.13
CA THR A 834 -1.80 33.99 20.37
C THR A 834 -3.09 33.29 20.81
N ARG A 835 -3.34 33.18 22.13
CA ARG A 835 -4.59 32.64 22.68
C ARG A 835 -5.82 33.36 22.12
N ASN A 836 -5.84 34.69 22.17
CA ASN A 836 -6.95 35.49 21.67
C ASN A 836 -7.15 35.30 20.15
N GLN A 837 -6.05 35.35 19.38
CA GLN A 837 -6.11 35.36 17.92
C GLN A 837 -6.43 34.00 17.30
N MET A 838 -6.00 32.90 17.95
CA MET A 838 -6.33 31.53 17.54
C MET A 838 -7.55 30.96 18.29
N ASN A 839 -8.24 31.79 19.08
CA ASN A 839 -9.40 31.44 19.90
C ASN A 839 -9.19 30.20 20.80
N LEU A 840 -8.06 30.15 21.49
CA LEU A 840 -7.68 29.03 22.37
C LEU A 840 -8.27 29.22 23.78
N GLY A 841 -8.60 28.12 24.44
CA GLY A 841 -9.13 28.14 25.82
C GLY A 841 -8.10 28.52 26.90
N VAL A 842 -6.80 28.32 26.63
CA VAL A 842 -5.69 28.60 27.56
C VAL A 842 -4.49 29.22 26.85
N ASP A 843 -3.63 29.91 27.61
CA ASP A 843 -2.40 30.49 27.09
C ASP A 843 -1.42 29.36 26.73
N PRO A 844 -0.85 29.33 25.52
CA PRO A 844 0.05 28.26 25.08
C PRO A 844 1.45 28.41 25.69
N SER A 845 1.97 27.36 26.33
CA SER A 845 3.32 27.35 26.91
C SER A 845 4.45 27.28 25.87
N ALA A 846 4.17 26.74 24.67
CA ALA A 846 5.12 26.78 23.56
C ALA A 846 4.41 26.77 22.19
N LEU A 847 5.07 27.32 21.18
CA LEU A 847 4.60 27.40 19.79
C LEU A 847 5.69 26.91 18.84
N GLN A 848 5.35 26.03 17.90
CA GLN A 848 6.20 25.81 16.72
C GLN A 848 5.89 26.90 15.69
N VAL A 849 6.91 27.64 15.27
CA VAL A 849 6.74 28.88 14.51
C VAL A 849 7.59 28.94 13.24
N ARG A 850 7.22 29.88 12.37
CA ARG A 850 8.15 30.58 11.48
C ARG A 850 8.16 32.05 11.89
N LEU A 851 9.32 32.68 11.84
CA LEU A 851 9.47 34.13 12.01
C LEU A 851 10.55 34.59 11.04
N GLY A 852 10.14 35.19 9.92
CA GLY A 852 11.07 35.48 8.83
C GLY A 852 11.81 34.25 8.34
N GLY A 853 13.14 34.31 8.38
CA GLY A 853 14.04 33.20 8.01
C GLY A 853 14.24 32.15 9.10
N SER A 854 13.65 32.36 10.28
CA SER A 854 13.79 31.50 11.45
C SER A 854 12.70 30.43 11.51
N LYS A 855 13.12 29.22 11.89
CA LYS A 855 12.26 28.05 12.15
C LYS A 855 12.65 27.43 13.47
N GLY A 856 11.65 27.17 14.31
CA GLY A 856 11.85 26.46 15.55
C GLY A 856 10.63 26.47 16.48
N VAL A 857 10.89 26.25 17.76
CA VAL A 857 9.93 26.42 18.86
C VAL A 857 10.24 27.69 19.65
N LEU A 858 9.20 28.37 20.11
CA LEU A 858 9.30 29.42 21.13
C LEU A 858 8.57 28.94 22.40
N ALA A 859 9.29 28.86 23.52
CA ALA A 859 8.74 28.55 24.84
C ALA A 859 8.48 29.84 25.64
N VAL A 860 7.45 29.84 26.50
CA VAL A 860 7.23 30.99 27.42
C VAL A 860 8.39 31.09 28.40
N ASP A 861 9.02 32.25 28.50
CA ASP A 861 9.92 32.59 29.62
C ASP A 861 9.28 33.75 30.43
N PRO A 862 8.88 33.52 31.69
CA PRO A 862 8.29 34.54 32.57
C PRO A 862 9.21 35.73 32.88
N ASN A 863 10.52 35.57 32.68
CA ASN A 863 11.52 36.61 32.99
C ASN A 863 11.66 37.66 31.87
N LEU A 864 11.05 37.45 30.71
CA LEU A 864 11.09 38.40 29.60
C LEU A 864 10.32 39.69 29.92
N PRO A 865 10.69 40.83 29.29
CA PRO A 865 10.07 42.12 29.56
C PRO A 865 8.55 42.13 29.36
N LYS A 866 7.88 43.07 30.05
CA LYS A 866 6.45 43.34 29.87
C LYS A 866 6.20 43.97 28.51
N GLY A 867 5.89 43.12 27.53
CA GLY A 867 5.66 43.50 26.15
C GLY A 867 5.60 42.25 25.28
N VAL A 868 5.41 42.41 23.98
CA VAL A 868 5.45 41.30 23.01
C VAL A 868 6.90 41.16 22.56
N HIS A 869 7.62 40.16 23.09
CA HIS A 869 9.05 39.97 22.84
C HIS A 869 9.37 38.52 22.48
N VAL A 870 10.40 38.34 21.66
CA VAL A 870 10.95 37.04 21.27
C VAL A 870 12.48 37.07 21.37
N GLN A 871 13.07 35.98 21.86
CA GLN A 871 14.51 35.75 21.77
C GLN A 871 14.78 34.52 20.90
N LEU A 872 15.52 34.72 19.81
CA LEU A 872 15.90 33.68 18.85
C LEU A 872 17.33 33.18 19.10
N ARG A 873 17.64 31.97 18.61
CA ARG A 873 19.00 31.41 18.64
C ARG A 873 19.58 31.22 17.23
N PRO A 874 20.91 31.25 17.04
CA PRO A 874 21.55 30.98 15.75
C PRO A 874 21.11 29.66 15.10
N SER A 875 20.92 28.61 15.91
CA SER A 875 20.33 27.34 15.46
C SER A 875 18.96 27.48 14.78
N GLN A 876 18.14 28.46 15.15
CA GLN A 876 16.81 28.70 14.58
C GLN A 876 16.85 29.48 13.26
N ILE A 877 17.82 30.37 13.07
CA ILE A 877 17.93 31.27 11.90
C ILE A 877 18.44 30.45 10.71
N LYS A 878 17.61 30.29 9.67
CA LYS A 878 17.93 29.37 8.55
C LYS A 878 18.32 30.10 7.25
N PHE A 879 17.99 31.39 7.13
CA PHE A 879 18.36 32.31 6.03
C PHE A 879 18.06 33.76 6.47
N ASP A 880 18.60 34.76 5.77
CA ASP A 880 18.45 36.18 6.13
C ASP A 880 17.23 36.82 5.44
N THR A 881 16.49 37.68 6.15
CA THR A 881 15.33 38.43 5.62
C THR A 881 14.88 39.52 6.59
N ASP A 882 14.27 40.58 6.06
CA ASP A 882 13.65 41.68 6.84
C ASP A 882 12.24 41.34 7.36
N HIS A 883 11.70 40.15 7.02
CA HIS A 883 10.35 39.73 7.45
C HIS A 883 10.29 39.40 8.93
N LEU A 884 9.61 40.22 9.72
CA LEU A 884 9.40 40.00 11.17
C LEU A 884 7.96 39.59 11.52
N GLU A 885 7.21 38.98 10.61
CA GLU A 885 5.89 38.39 10.92
C GLU A 885 6.03 37.01 11.57
N LEU A 886 5.31 36.81 12.69
CA LEU A 886 5.17 35.54 13.39
C LEU A 886 4.05 34.69 12.80
N GLU A 887 4.40 33.44 12.48
CA GLU A 887 3.48 32.47 11.90
C GLU A 887 3.49 31.19 12.73
N VAL A 888 2.38 30.88 13.39
CA VAL A 888 2.25 29.65 14.18
C VAL A 888 1.91 28.49 13.27
N VAL A 889 2.75 27.45 13.31
CA VAL A 889 2.56 26.17 12.60
C VAL A 889 1.84 25.16 13.49
N LYS A 890 2.18 25.12 14.78
CA LYS A 890 1.59 24.21 15.79
C LYS A 890 1.67 24.83 17.18
N ILE A 891 0.74 24.47 18.05
CA ILE A 891 0.68 24.85 19.46
C ILE A 891 1.01 23.63 20.33
N ALA A 892 1.71 23.84 21.46
CA ALA A 892 1.87 22.81 22.50
C ALA A 892 0.50 22.38 23.07
N THR A 893 0.15 21.12 22.84
CA THR A 893 -1.15 20.54 23.19
C THR A 893 -0.97 19.10 23.64
N TYR A 894 -1.69 18.68 24.67
CA TYR A 894 -1.73 17.28 25.06
C TYR A 894 -2.25 16.43 23.90
N ARG A 895 -1.52 15.39 23.52
CA ARG A 895 -1.97 14.37 22.58
C ARG A 895 -1.54 13.00 23.10
N ASN A 896 -2.42 12.02 23.05
CA ASN A 896 -2.10 10.66 23.47
C ASN A 896 -0.87 10.11 22.71
N GLY A 897 0.04 9.47 23.43
CA GLY A 897 1.13 8.70 22.84
C GLY A 897 0.64 7.40 22.20
N TYR A 898 1.38 6.96 21.19
CA TYR A 898 1.07 5.74 20.46
C TYR A 898 2.35 4.97 20.14
N LEU A 899 2.36 3.68 20.49
CA LEU A 899 3.32 2.75 19.93
C LEU A 899 3.03 2.54 18.44
N ASN A 900 4.07 2.13 17.72
CA ASN A 900 4.01 1.69 16.34
C ASN A 900 4.96 0.50 16.13
N ARG A 901 4.92 -0.11 14.94
CA ARG A 901 5.73 -1.31 14.63
C ARG A 901 7.23 -1.18 14.94
N GLN A 902 7.83 0.01 14.77
CA GLN A 902 9.26 0.20 15.00
C GLN A 902 9.58 0.16 16.49
N ILE A 903 8.90 0.99 17.29
CA ILE A 903 9.14 1.07 18.72
C ILE A 903 8.73 -0.22 19.46
N ILE A 904 7.66 -0.91 19.03
CA ILE A 904 7.29 -2.24 19.59
C ILE A 904 8.43 -3.26 19.42
N ILE A 905 9.10 -3.26 18.26
CA ILE A 905 10.25 -4.14 18.00
C ILE A 905 11.44 -3.76 18.88
N LEU A 906 11.74 -2.46 19.03
CA LEU A 906 12.82 -1.98 19.89
C LEU A 906 12.56 -2.30 21.37
N MET A 907 11.36 -2.06 21.88
CA MET A 907 10.95 -2.39 23.24
C MET A 907 11.08 -3.90 23.53
N SER A 908 10.57 -4.76 22.64
CA SER A 908 10.71 -6.22 22.78
C SER A 908 12.18 -6.68 22.74
N ALA A 909 13.01 -6.06 21.89
CA ALA A 909 14.46 -6.30 21.83
C ALA A 909 15.23 -5.77 23.06
N LEU A 910 14.66 -4.80 23.79
CA LEU A 910 15.16 -4.26 25.06
C LEU A 910 14.55 -4.99 26.29
N GLY A 911 13.82 -6.09 26.08
CA GLY A 911 13.31 -6.97 27.15
C GLY A 911 11.88 -6.68 27.63
N VAL A 912 11.22 -5.62 27.14
CA VAL A 912 9.83 -5.28 27.48
C VAL A 912 8.90 -6.46 27.16
N ARG A 913 7.90 -6.71 28.01
CA ARG A 913 7.04 -7.88 27.88
C ARG A 913 6.03 -7.71 26.73
N ASP A 914 6.16 -8.51 25.67
CA ASP A 914 5.19 -8.57 24.55
C ASP A 914 3.72 -8.67 25.02
N ALA A 915 3.46 -9.36 26.13
CA ALA A 915 2.15 -9.43 26.79
C ALA A 915 1.52 -8.06 27.08
N TYR A 916 2.31 -7.08 27.51
CA TYR A 916 1.85 -5.70 27.76
C TYR A 916 1.32 -5.04 26.48
N VAL A 917 2.02 -5.20 25.36
CA VAL A 917 1.58 -4.66 24.06
C VAL A 917 0.31 -5.38 23.59
N LEU A 918 0.18 -6.69 23.84
CA LEU A 918 -1.03 -7.46 23.53
C LEU A 918 -2.22 -7.04 24.41
N GLU A 919 -2.02 -6.76 25.70
CA GLU A 919 -3.03 -6.20 26.61
C GLU A 919 -3.54 -4.85 26.07
N LEU A 920 -2.65 -3.91 25.73
CA LEU A 920 -3.02 -2.63 25.13
C LEU A 920 -3.82 -2.78 23.83
N VAL A 921 -3.42 -3.72 22.95
CA VAL A 921 -4.16 -4.03 21.71
C VAL A 921 -5.55 -4.57 22.02
N ASN A 922 -5.69 -5.45 23.01
CA ASN A 922 -6.97 -6.04 23.40
C ASN A 922 -7.91 -4.99 23.99
N THR A 923 -7.43 -4.13 24.90
CA THR A 923 -8.22 -2.99 25.43
C THR A 923 -8.65 -2.04 24.31
N MET A 924 -7.75 -1.72 23.38
CA MET A 924 -8.08 -0.84 22.24
C MET A 924 -9.14 -1.47 21.32
N LEU A 925 -9.12 -2.79 21.10
CA LEU A 925 -10.15 -3.51 20.35
C LEU A 925 -11.50 -3.43 21.07
N GLN A 926 -11.55 -3.76 22.36
CA GLN A 926 -12.77 -3.72 23.18
C GLN A 926 -13.42 -2.33 23.18
N ASN A 927 -12.65 -1.26 23.39
CA ASN A 927 -13.18 0.10 23.36
C ASN A 927 -13.64 0.49 21.94
N THR A 928 -12.93 0.04 20.90
CA THR A 928 -13.31 0.26 19.50
C THR A 928 -14.61 -0.45 19.09
N GLU A 929 -15.04 -1.48 19.83
CA GLU A 929 -16.34 -2.13 19.64
C GLU A 929 -17.48 -1.29 20.22
N LYS A 930 -17.27 -0.67 21.39
CA LYS A 930 -18.27 0.14 22.11
C LYS A 930 -18.61 1.47 21.42
N ILE A 931 -17.76 2.02 20.56
CA ILE A 931 -17.97 3.31 19.85
C ILE A 931 -19.34 3.39 19.13
N LEU A 932 -19.94 2.27 18.74
CA LEU A 932 -21.23 2.25 18.04
C LEU A 932 -22.46 2.24 18.98
N THR A 933 -22.26 2.02 20.27
CA THR A 933 -23.33 1.78 21.25
C THR A 933 -23.22 2.66 22.49
N ASP A 934 -22.00 3.07 22.87
CA ASP A 934 -21.70 3.90 24.03
C ASP A 934 -21.27 5.30 23.56
N PRO A 935 -22.09 6.34 23.80
CA PRO A 935 -21.75 7.72 23.51
C PRO A 935 -20.47 8.21 24.18
N LEU A 936 -20.11 7.72 25.38
CA LEU A 936 -18.90 8.16 26.08
C LEU A 936 -17.65 7.61 25.40
N GLU A 937 -17.64 6.33 25.04
CA GLU A 937 -16.53 5.72 24.27
C GLU A 937 -16.44 6.31 22.85
N ALA A 938 -17.57 6.64 22.22
CA ALA A 938 -17.60 7.34 20.94
C ALA A 938 -16.96 8.73 21.03
N LEU A 939 -17.34 9.52 22.04
CA LEU A 939 -16.73 10.82 22.35
C LEU A 939 -15.25 10.69 22.73
N TYR A 940 -14.87 9.65 23.48
CA TYR A 940 -13.48 9.37 23.83
C TYR A 940 -12.60 9.06 22.61
N ALA A 941 -13.12 8.29 21.65
CA ALA A 941 -12.39 7.97 20.44
C ALA A 941 -12.28 9.15 19.46
N LEU A 942 -13.28 10.05 19.43
CA LEU A 942 -13.37 11.20 18.53
C LEU A 942 -12.61 12.44 19.04
N SER A 943 -12.72 12.77 20.34
CA SER A 943 -12.24 14.04 20.89
C SER A 943 -10.73 14.31 20.69
N PRO A 944 -9.82 13.32 20.80
CA PRO A 944 -8.38 13.50 20.52
C PRO A 944 -8.03 13.71 19.03
N ARG A 945 -9.03 13.88 18.15
CA ARG A 945 -8.90 13.84 16.69
C ARG A 945 -9.73 14.93 16.01
N SER A 946 -9.46 16.19 16.36
CA SER A 946 -9.87 17.32 15.53
C SER A 946 -9.34 17.15 14.10
N ASP A 947 -10.23 17.27 13.12
CA ASP A 947 -9.90 17.35 11.70
C ASP A 947 -10.07 18.80 11.23
N ASP A 948 -9.22 19.23 10.28
CA ASP A 948 -9.25 20.61 9.77
C ASP A 948 -10.57 21.03 9.12
N PHE A 949 -11.40 20.04 8.77
CA PHE A 949 -12.70 20.19 8.12
C PHE A 949 -13.90 20.09 9.10
N GLY A 950 -13.65 19.80 10.39
CA GLY A 950 -14.66 19.84 11.45
C GLY A 950 -15.64 18.66 11.52
N THR A 951 -15.40 17.57 10.76
CA THR A 951 -16.23 16.36 10.78
C THR A 951 -16.29 15.73 12.17
N SER A 952 -15.15 15.65 12.87
CA SER A 952 -15.09 15.11 14.24
C SER A 952 -15.89 15.96 15.22
N ASN A 953 -15.85 17.29 15.08
CA ASN A 953 -16.62 18.21 15.91
C ASN A 953 -18.12 18.11 15.61
N MET A 954 -18.51 17.95 14.33
CA MET A 954 -19.89 17.70 13.94
C MET A 954 -20.43 16.39 14.56
N LEU A 955 -19.63 15.32 14.55
CA LEU A 955 -19.98 14.05 15.20
C LEU A 955 -20.07 14.20 16.73
N VAL A 956 -19.10 14.85 17.37
CA VAL A 956 -19.11 15.12 18.82
C VAL A 956 -20.38 15.86 19.22
N ASN A 957 -20.72 16.94 18.52
CA ASN A 957 -21.93 17.72 18.78
C ASN A 957 -23.20 16.88 18.56
N ALA A 958 -23.26 16.07 17.50
CA ALA A 958 -24.40 15.19 17.23
C ALA A 958 -24.57 14.07 18.29
N ILE A 959 -23.47 13.50 18.77
CA ILE A 959 -23.49 12.47 19.83
C ILE A 959 -23.92 13.11 21.16
N GLN A 960 -23.42 14.30 21.49
CA GLN A 960 -23.84 15.08 22.67
C GLN A 960 -25.32 15.48 22.61
N ALA A 961 -25.83 15.86 21.43
CA ALA A 961 -27.25 16.12 21.17
C ALA A 961 -28.12 14.85 21.14
N GLY A 962 -27.53 13.66 21.30
CA GLY A 962 -28.25 12.40 21.48
C GLY A 962 -28.49 11.57 20.23
N PHE A 963 -28.09 12.01 19.03
CA PHE A 963 -28.39 11.32 17.76
C PHE A 963 -27.91 9.86 17.72
N LEU A 964 -26.79 9.55 18.39
CA LEU A 964 -26.32 8.16 18.53
C LEU A 964 -27.29 7.30 19.37
N LYS A 965 -27.82 7.85 20.48
CA LYS A 965 -28.83 7.16 21.31
C LYS A 965 -30.16 6.98 20.57
N SER A 966 -30.52 7.94 19.70
CA SER A 966 -31.69 7.86 18.82
C SER A 966 -31.53 6.86 17.67
N GLY A 967 -30.34 6.28 17.47
CA GLY A 967 -30.08 5.32 16.40
C GLY A 967 -29.99 5.95 15.01
N ASP A 968 -29.61 7.22 14.90
CA ASP A 968 -29.57 7.94 13.62
C ASP A 968 -28.69 7.21 12.58
N PRO A 969 -29.24 6.83 11.40
CA PRO A 969 -28.50 6.06 10.41
C PRO A 969 -27.28 6.79 9.82
N TYR A 970 -27.30 8.13 9.74
CA TYR A 970 -26.18 8.89 9.19
C TYR A 970 -25.00 8.91 10.18
N ILE A 971 -25.26 9.23 11.45
CA ILE A 971 -24.26 9.18 12.53
C ILE A 971 -23.72 7.77 12.73
N GLN A 972 -24.57 6.73 12.73
CA GLN A 972 -24.12 5.34 12.81
C GLN A 972 -23.20 4.96 11.63
N ASN A 973 -23.57 5.30 10.39
CA ASN A 973 -22.74 4.99 9.22
C ASN A 973 -21.36 5.69 9.28
N ILE A 974 -21.30 6.95 9.71
CA ILE A 974 -20.01 7.65 9.86
C ILE A 974 -19.19 7.04 11.00
N LEU A 975 -19.79 6.69 12.14
CA LEU A 975 -19.09 6.01 13.23
C LEU A 975 -18.59 4.61 12.83
N VAL A 976 -19.32 3.88 11.97
CA VAL A 976 -18.83 2.62 11.37
C VAL A 976 -17.61 2.88 10.49
N LEU A 977 -17.61 3.91 9.64
CA LEU A 977 -16.45 4.27 8.82
C LEU A 977 -15.25 4.70 9.69
N PHE A 978 -15.50 5.46 10.76
CA PHE A 978 -14.48 5.85 11.74
C PHE A 978 -13.89 4.65 12.48
N ARG A 979 -14.73 3.73 12.96
CA ARG A 979 -14.33 2.44 13.54
C ARG A 979 -13.50 1.61 12.56
N CYS A 980 -13.90 1.52 11.29
CA CYS A 980 -13.10 0.86 10.26
C CYS A 980 -11.74 1.55 10.05
N SER A 981 -11.66 2.88 10.17
CA SER A 981 -10.41 3.63 10.12
C SER A 981 -9.48 3.30 11.30
N LEU A 982 -10.02 3.27 12.53
CA LEU A 982 -9.30 2.84 13.74
C LEU A 982 -8.69 1.45 13.59
N LEU A 983 -9.52 0.46 13.24
CA LEU A 983 -9.09 -0.94 13.04
C LEU A 983 -8.08 -1.08 11.90
N LYS A 984 -8.19 -0.26 10.85
CA LYS A 984 -7.24 -0.22 9.72
C LYS A 984 -5.89 0.35 10.13
N GLU A 985 -5.85 1.40 10.94
CA GLU A 985 -4.60 1.98 11.47
C GLU A 985 -3.91 1.01 12.44
N LEU A 986 -4.68 0.37 13.35
CA LEU A 986 -4.17 -0.69 14.22
C LEU A 986 -3.59 -1.85 13.41
N LYS A 987 -4.34 -2.41 12.45
CA LYS A 987 -3.86 -3.53 11.60
C LYS A 987 -2.68 -3.15 10.71
N LYS A 988 -2.69 -1.98 10.06
CA LYS A 988 -1.69 -1.62 9.04
C LYS A 988 -0.44 -0.94 9.61
N LYS A 989 -0.53 -0.23 10.73
CA LYS A 989 0.59 0.53 11.32
C LYS A 989 0.96 0.09 12.74
N ALA A 990 0.17 -0.79 13.36
CA ALA A 990 0.26 -1.11 14.80
C ALA A 990 0.21 0.15 15.66
N LYS A 991 -0.69 1.10 15.33
CA LYS A 991 -0.88 2.34 16.10
C LYS A 991 -1.65 2.02 17.38
N VAL A 992 -0.93 1.53 18.40
CA VAL A 992 -1.48 1.08 19.69
C VAL A 992 -1.45 2.26 20.67
N LEU A 993 -2.58 2.56 21.30
CA LEU A 993 -2.68 3.62 22.32
C LEU A 993 -1.99 3.18 23.62
N VAL A 994 -1.20 4.06 24.24
CA VAL A 994 -0.67 3.85 25.60
C VAL A 994 -1.39 4.82 26.56
N PRO A 995 -2.19 4.34 27.54
CA PRO A 995 -3.03 5.21 28.37
C PRO A 995 -2.27 6.25 29.21
N LYS A 996 -1.12 5.89 29.78
CA LYS A 996 -0.21 6.81 30.50
C LYS A 996 0.92 7.25 29.56
N SER A 997 0.56 7.98 28.51
CA SER A 997 1.53 8.54 27.57
C SER A 997 1.07 9.82 26.92
N ALA A 998 2.03 10.63 26.48
CA ALA A 998 1.79 11.85 25.74
C ALA A 998 2.77 11.96 24.57
N CYS A 999 2.37 12.66 23.51
CA CYS A 999 3.21 13.03 22.38
C CYS A 999 3.29 14.56 22.33
N LEU A 1000 4.38 15.09 22.87
CA LEU A 1000 4.54 16.52 23.20
C LEU A 1000 5.75 17.11 22.46
N ILE A 1001 5.74 18.44 22.30
CA ILE A 1001 6.88 19.19 21.74
C ILE A 1001 8.01 19.25 22.77
N GLY A 1002 9.26 19.11 22.34
CA GLY A 1002 10.43 19.32 23.19
C GLY A 1002 10.78 20.80 23.38
N VAL A 1003 11.25 21.16 24.57
CA VAL A 1003 11.88 22.47 24.89
C VAL A 1003 13.10 22.25 25.80
N VAL A 1004 13.94 23.27 25.97
CA VAL A 1004 15.15 23.22 26.82
C VAL A 1004 14.89 23.84 28.19
N ASP A 1005 15.58 23.34 29.22
CA ASP A 1005 15.63 23.97 30.54
C ASP A 1005 16.55 25.21 30.53
N GLU A 1006 15.91 26.38 30.47
CA GLU A 1006 16.54 27.70 30.60
C GLU A 1006 17.00 28.02 32.05
N THR A 1007 16.49 27.29 33.05
CA THR A 1007 16.85 27.50 34.47
C THR A 1007 18.14 26.79 34.86
N GLY A 1008 18.46 25.69 34.18
CA GLY A 1008 19.59 24.83 34.50
C GLY A 1008 19.42 24.06 35.82
N LEU A 1009 18.18 23.86 36.27
CA LEU A 1009 17.88 23.11 37.49
C LEU A 1009 17.87 21.59 37.26
N LEU A 1010 17.44 21.12 36.08
CA LEU A 1010 17.43 19.69 35.75
C LEU A 1010 18.84 19.11 35.62
N GLU A 1011 19.09 17.93 36.19
CA GLU A 1011 20.31 17.16 35.93
C GLU A 1011 20.26 16.39 34.60
N SER A 1012 21.43 15.95 34.12
CA SER A 1012 21.59 15.41 32.75
C SER A 1012 20.73 14.18 32.38
N ASN A 1013 20.19 13.48 33.39
CA ASN A 1013 19.31 12.32 33.24
C ASN A 1013 17.85 12.61 33.64
N GLU A 1014 17.49 13.89 33.79
CA GLU A 1014 16.21 14.37 34.28
C GLU A 1014 15.42 15.15 33.22
N VAL A 1015 14.10 15.14 33.36
CA VAL A 1015 13.14 15.91 32.55
C VAL A 1015 12.03 16.47 33.43
N PHE A 1016 11.48 17.61 33.04
CA PHE A 1016 10.22 18.11 33.61
C PHE A 1016 9.09 17.93 32.59
N VAL A 1017 7.95 17.38 33.03
CA VAL A 1017 6.74 17.23 32.21
C VAL A 1017 5.50 17.50 33.06
N GLN A 1018 4.73 18.51 32.64
CA GLN A 1018 3.38 18.75 33.13
C GLN A 1018 2.37 18.56 32.00
N VAL A 1019 1.47 17.59 32.16
CA VAL A 1019 0.37 17.33 31.21
C VAL A 1019 -0.91 18.03 31.67
N TRP A 1020 -1.56 18.72 30.73
CA TRP A 1020 -2.82 19.41 30.94
C TRP A 1020 -3.80 19.13 29.79
N ASP A 1021 -4.90 18.46 30.10
CA ASP A 1021 -6.04 18.25 29.22
C ASP A 1021 -7.33 18.65 29.95
N ASN A 1022 -8.18 19.39 29.25
CA ASN A 1022 -9.48 19.86 29.72
C ASN A 1022 -10.55 19.68 28.62
N SER A 1023 -10.31 18.70 27.74
CA SER A 1023 -11.27 18.21 26.77
C SER A 1023 -12.38 17.40 27.45
N ALA A 1024 -13.44 17.09 26.71
CA ALA A 1024 -14.59 16.33 27.22
C ALA A 1024 -14.25 14.91 27.71
N THR A 1025 -13.01 14.45 27.53
CA THR A 1025 -12.53 13.12 27.91
C THR A 1025 -11.87 13.03 29.28
N GLY A 1026 -11.68 14.15 29.98
CA GLY A 1026 -11.24 14.18 31.37
C GLY A 1026 -10.30 15.35 31.69
N ASN A 1027 -10.38 15.84 32.92
CA ASN A 1027 -9.51 16.91 33.42
C ASN A 1027 -8.19 16.32 33.92
N ILE A 1028 -7.20 16.20 33.03
CA ILE A 1028 -5.82 15.86 33.40
C ILE A 1028 -5.11 17.16 33.76
N ASN A 1029 -4.56 17.27 34.96
CA ASN A 1029 -3.61 18.31 35.34
C ASN A 1029 -2.60 17.69 36.29
N GLN A 1030 -1.51 17.15 35.73
CA GLN A 1030 -0.56 16.34 36.48
C GLN A 1030 0.88 16.73 36.11
N VAL A 1031 1.70 17.00 37.13
CA VAL A 1031 3.17 16.96 37.01
C VAL A 1031 3.61 15.51 37.17
N ILE A 1032 4.44 15.02 36.26
CA ILE A 1032 4.91 13.64 36.27
C ILE A 1032 6.24 13.55 37.01
N THR A 1033 6.35 12.60 37.94
CA THR A 1033 7.55 12.34 38.76
C THR A 1033 8.02 10.87 38.69
N ASP A 1034 7.38 10.07 37.82
CA ASP A 1034 7.74 8.68 37.57
C ASP A 1034 9.05 8.54 36.77
N ARG A 1035 9.64 7.34 36.76
CA ARG A 1035 10.59 6.95 35.70
C ARG A 1035 9.85 6.80 34.38
N VAL A 1036 10.45 7.33 33.32
CA VAL A 1036 9.77 7.46 32.02
C VAL A 1036 10.63 7.03 30.86
N SER A 1037 9.96 6.56 29.81
CA SER A 1037 10.58 6.29 28.52
C SER A 1037 10.25 7.41 27.54
N ILE A 1038 11.27 7.87 26.79
CA ILE A 1038 11.15 8.93 25.78
C ILE A 1038 11.74 8.43 24.48
N PHE A 1039 11.00 8.59 23.38
CA PHE A 1039 11.49 8.31 22.03
C PHE A 1039 10.89 9.28 21.00
N ARG A 1040 11.59 9.41 19.88
CA ARG A 1040 11.12 10.16 18.70
C ARG A 1040 10.91 9.21 17.54
N ASN A 1041 9.85 9.43 16.76
CA ASN A 1041 9.55 8.61 15.59
C ASN A 1041 10.13 9.25 14.29
N PRO A 1042 10.77 8.48 13.40
CA PRO A 1042 11.02 7.03 13.49
C PRO A 1042 12.14 6.70 14.48
N SER A 1043 12.02 5.58 15.19
CA SER A 1043 13.08 5.02 16.03
C SER A 1043 13.63 3.76 15.35
N LEU A 1044 14.95 3.67 15.15
CA LEU A 1044 15.59 2.59 14.39
C LEU A 1044 16.77 1.93 15.14
N HIS A 1045 17.34 2.61 16.13
CA HIS A 1045 18.40 2.10 16.98
C HIS A 1045 17.89 1.92 18.42
N PRO A 1046 18.33 0.90 19.19
CA PRO A 1046 17.89 0.73 20.59
C PRO A 1046 18.17 1.94 21.48
N GLY A 1047 19.22 2.72 21.16
CA GLY A 1047 19.54 3.97 21.86
C GLY A 1047 18.61 5.16 21.56
N ASP A 1048 17.71 5.04 20.56
CA ASP A 1048 16.70 6.07 20.24
C ASP A 1048 15.57 6.13 21.28
N LEU A 1049 15.46 5.09 22.11
CA LEU A 1049 14.62 5.06 23.31
C LEU A 1049 15.48 5.39 24.52
N ARG A 1050 15.12 6.44 25.25
CA ARG A 1050 15.82 6.92 26.45
C ARG A 1050 14.96 6.65 27.68
N VAL A 1051 15.58 6.20 28.76
CA VAL A 1051 14.94 6.11 30.08
C VAL A 1051 15.50 7.22 30.94
N LEU A 1052 14.63 8.05 31.51
CA LEU A 1052 14.96 9.26 32.26
C LEU A 1052 14.12 9.32 33.54
N GLN A 1053 14.51 10.19 34.46
CA GLN A 1053 13.74 10.50 35.65
C GLN A 1053 12.90 11.75 35.40
N ALA A 1054 11.57 11.66 35.56
CA ALA A 1054 10.77 12.87 35.62
C ALA A 1054 10.86 13.48 37.03
N VAL A 1055 11.05 14.79 37.13
CA VAL A 1055 11.19 15.52 38.40
C VAL A 1055 10.27 16.73 38.43
N ASP A 1056 9.82 17.09 39.62
CA ASP A 1056 8.99 18.28 39.84
C ASP A 1056 9.89 19.49 40.17
N ILE A 1057 9.85 20.51 39.31
CA ILE A 1057 10.59 21.77 39.45
C ILE A 1057 9.55 22.90 39.42
N PRO A 1058 9.23 23.54 40.56
CA PRO A 1058 8.22 24.59 40.66
C PRO A 1058 8.41 25.76 39.67
N GLU A 1059 9.66 26.13 39.40
CA GLU A 1059 10.05 27.17 38.45
C GLU A 1059 9.56 26.87 37.02
N LEU A 1060 9.41 25.59 36.65
CA LEU A 1060 9.00 25.12 35.32
C LEU A 1060 7.48 24.92 35.17
N HIS A 1061 6.66 25.14 36.21
CA HIS A 1061 5.18 24.94 36.17
C HIS A 1061 4.41 25.83 35.16
N HIS A 1062 5.09 26.82 34.56
CA HIS A 1062 4.57 27.60 33.45
C HIS A 1062 4.62 26.85 32.10
N LEU A 1063 5.41 25.77 32.01
CA LEU A 1063 5.61 24.94 30.83
C LEU A 1063 4.71 23.69 30.86
N LYS A 1064 3.56 23.77 30.18
CA LYS A 1064 2.55 22.71 30.10
C LYS A 1064 2.51 22.13 28.70
N ASN A 1065 2.22 20.83 28.60
CA ASN A 1065 2.12 20.09 27.34
C ASN A 1065 3.39 20.15 26.47
N VAL A 1066 4.55 20.17 27.12
CA VAL A 1066 5.89 20.06 26.54
C VAL A 1066 6.72 19.07 27.36
N VAL A 1067 7.80 18.56 26.76
CA VAL A 1067 8.90 17.91 27.52
C VAL A 1067 10.03 18.91 27.66
N VAL A 1068 10.39 19.25 28.89
CA VAL A 1068 11.57 20.09 29.18
C VAL A 1068 12.78 19.18 29.39
N PHE A 1069 13.77 19.31 28.52
CA PHE A 1069 15.03 18.56 28.59
C PHE A 1069 16.11 19.38 29.31
N SER A 1070 16.92 18.72 30.14
CA SER A 1070 18.07 19.35 30.78
C SER A 1070 19.03 19.99 29.76
N SER A 1071 19.58 21.14 30.12
CA SER A 1071 20.69 21.81 29.42
C SER A 1071 22.08 21.32 29.85
N LYS A 1072 22.15 20.27 30.70
CA LYS A 1072 23.38 19.64 31.21
C LYS A 1072 23.61 18.24 30.61
N GLY A 1073 24.85 17.77 30.67
CA GLY A 1073 25.25 16.41 30.29
C GLY A 1073 26.26 16.38 29.15
N GLU A 1074 26.80 15.21 28.82
CA GLU A 1074 27.81 15.09 27.76
C GLU A 1074 27.25 15.33 26.34
N ARG A 1075 25.95 15.11 26.15
CA ARG A 1075 25.21 15.26 24.90
C ARG A 1075 23.75 15.50 25.23
N ASP A 1076 23.06 16.24 24.38
CA ASP A 1076 21.65 16.55 24.50
C ASP A 1076 20.77 15.31 24.26
N VAL A 1077 19.73 15.13 25.09
CA VAL A 1077 18.77 14.03 24.95
C VAL A 1077 18.00 14.05 23.61
N PRO A 1078 17.54 15.21 23.08
CA PRO A 1078 16.91 15.31 21.76
C PRO A 1078 17.68 14.61 20.64
N SER A 1079 18.99 14.85 20.53
CA SER A 1079 19.83 14.25 19.49
C SER A 1079 20.15 12.77 19.74
N MET A 1080 19.99 12.25 20.95
CA MET A 1080 20.03 10.81 21.21
C MET A 1080 18.78 10.09 20.68
N CYS A 1081 17.62 10.77 20.68
CA CYS A 1081 16.35 10.26 20.19
C CYS A 1081 16.27 10.30 18.65
N SER A 1082 17.00 9.39 18.00
CA SER A 1082 17.09 9.28 16.53
C SER A 1082 17.61 10.56 15.84
N GLY A 1083 18.51 11.31 16.49
CA GLY A 1083 19.02 12.58 15.95
C GLY A 1083 17.94 13.65 15.82
N GLY A 1084 17.10 13.81 16.86
CA GLY A 1084 16.12 14.89 16.93
C GLY A 1084 16.69 16.22 17.41
N ASP A 1085 15.88 17.26 17.33
CA ASP A 1085 16.16 18.62 17.79
C ASP A 1085 14.96 19.21 18.55
N LEU A 1086 14.98 20.51 18.84
CA LEU A 1086 13.89 21.23 19.50
C LEU A 1086 13.20 22.23 18.55
N ASP A 1087 13.27 22.00 17.24
CA ASP A 1087 12.68 22.87 16.20
C ASP A 1087 11.17 22.58 15.91
N GLY A 1088 10.62 21.69 16.73
CA GLY A 1088 9.23 21.25 16.79
C GLY A 1088 9.04 19.77 16.51
N ASP A 1089 10.12 18.99 16.70
CA ASP A 1089 10.07 17.55 16.93
C ASP A 1089 9.16 17.20 18.11
N GLU A 1090 8.59 15.99 18.04
CA GLU A 1090 7.59 15.51 18.99
C GLU A 1090 8.03 14.19 19.60
N TYR A 1091 8.09 14.20 20.92
CA TYR A 1091 8.59 13.12 21.74
C TYR A 1091 7.41 12.36 22.32
N THR A 1092 7.37 11.05 22.06
CA THR A 1092 6.46 10.17 22.79
C THR A 1092 7.09 9.87 24.14
N TYR A 1093 6.35 10.21 25.18
CA TYR A 1093 6.73 10.16 26.58
C TYR A 1093 5.77 9.22 27.29
N GLU A 1094 6.27 8.16 27.93
CA GLU A 1094 5.46 7.11 28.53
C GLU A 1094 5.83 6.92 30.00
N TRP A 1095 4.83 7.00 30.89
CA TRP A 1095 4.95 6.82 32.35
C TRP A 1095 4.14 5.61 32.84
N ALA A 1096 3.96 4.62 31.97
CA ALA A 1096 3.39 3.31 32.27
C ALA A 1096 4.49 2.31 32.69
N PHE A 1097 5.01 2.45 33.92
CA PHE A 1097 5.76 1.41 34.65
C PHE A 1097 6.90 0.69 33.88
N ILE A 1098 8.11 1.26 33.97
CA ILE A 1098 9.35 0.47 33.92
C ILE A 1098 9.68 0.03 35.35
N THR A 1099 9.29 -1.21 35.71
CA THR A 1099 9.82 -1.96 36.86
C THR A 1099 10.11 -3.40 36.45
#